data_AF-T0LWI7-F1
#
_entry.id   AF-T0LWI7-F1
#
_cell.length_a   1.000
_cell.length_b   1.000
_cell.length_c   1.000
_cell.angle_alpha   90.00
_cell.angle_beta   90.00
_cell.angle_gamma   90.00
#
_symmetry.space_group_name_H-M   'P 1'
#
loop_
_entity.id
_entity.type
_entity.pdbx_description
1 polymer ?
#
loop_
_entity_poly.entity_id
_entity_poly.type
_entity_poly.pdbx_seq_one_letter_code
_entity_poly.pdbx_strand_id
1 'polypeptide(L)'
;MSPRGIIRDVIITPVAFHDMPLLNSVGVHEPFALRSIIEVITDDQVYGLGESYGDSTHLGRLQAAADQIKAKNLTIYDTNAIYQICVDSLRGDTTTGGDGMAGMVTTASVADKVFSPFEVACLDIQGKFAGVPVSELLGGRVRDNVQYSAYLFYKWAGHPGDADDEYGAALDPEGLVRQAKKIIDEFGFKAIKLKGGVYPPAQEVEAVKALHAAFPGVPLRLDPNAAWTVETSKWVAKELDGIVEYLEDPAPEIEGMAAVAKEASMPLATNMAVVAFSHLPPSILQNAVQVILSDHHFWGGLRKSQTLAAICATWGMRLSMHSNSHLGISLAAMTHLASATPNLDYACDTHWPWKPRDEDVVIDGALTWSDGGVNVPTAPGLGIELDRERLAKLHQQYLDCGLRKRDDTTYMQKFQPDFSAKIPKCFVYGIDTGIIASTIAQKTFKLYMYGSSLDNASVRAGIVSGYYAGYAFGSGGSAYTMDRISRRWTLLLGATASVIGAILQTAAVNPAMMIVGRAFSGFSTGMVYPTAPVYLAELSLPENRGFLVGLKGLMNTLGFFAAGWVGYAGSFAVGDLQWRVPLATQIPPALCLAVMTIFLPYSPRWLASKERYDEAKQVMYTLHKHRGSEVIEREFAEMCSQIQLESEKKKNAMTNFLNLFTRKYIRRTLLACLTVNMMKLSGSNIIQNYQSIMYNSLGYEGQTVLLIGALYGFMAVVGQIINVFFVADHWTRRVTVISGSYCLAVLLAVLTALSERFPEGSNPAGSRAGVAFIFLFAFAYSFFFNSVNWVLVAEIFPLDLRGVGVGFSVFTQSITAIWLSYAASIAFDEISWKFYFVFIACNLFAGTIYFFFLPETRFLSLEEVAAKFGDEIVTAPLKDVEFDEKNVTSTEKVEVSSDHVESSRR
;
A
#
# COMPACT_ATOMS: atom_id res chain seq x y z
N MET A 1 45.23 16.29 -35.54
CA MET A 1 45.47 16.65 -34.14
C MET A 1 45.35 15.37 -33.33
N SER A 2 46.27 15.09 -32.41
CA SER A 2 46.06 14.03 -31.41
C SER A 2 44.73 14.28 -30.68
N PRO A 3 43.96 13.25 -30.29
CA PRO A 3 42.75 13.47 -29.53
C PRO A 3 43.12 14.17 -28.21
N ARG A 4 42.65 15.39 -27.99
CA ARG A 4 42.87 16.14 -26.75
C ARG A 4 41.84 15.72 -25.72
N GLY A 5 42.24 15.58 -24.45
CA GLY A 5 41.32 15.16 -23.40
C GLY A 5 41.06 13.65 -23.34
N ILE A 6 42.10 12.83 -23.49
CA ILE A 6 41.97 11.38 -23.26
C ILE A 6 41.78 11.17 -21.76
N ILE A 7 40.75 10.42 -21.37
CA ILE A 7 40.48 10.09 -19.96
C ILE A 7 41.55 9.11 -19.49
N ARG A 8 42.36 9.52 -18.51
CA ARG A 8 43.44 8.72 -17.93
C ARG A 8 43.06 8.11 -16.61
N ASP A 9 42.33 8.86 -15.79
CA ASP A 9 41.91 8.39 -14.50
C ASP A 9 40.51 8.88 -14.14
N VAL A 10 39.88 8.16 -13.23
CA VAL A 10 38.56 8.46 -12.68
C VAL A 10 38.59 8.09 -11.21
N ILE A 11 38.46 9.10 -10.35
CA ILE A 11 38.44 8.95 -8.90
C ILE A 11 37.01 9.10 -8.42
N ILE A 12 36.54 8.13 -7.62
CA ILE A 12 35.21 8.14 -7.01
C ILE A 12 35.39 8.24 -5.50
N THR A 13 34.93 9.33 -4.91
CA THR A 13 35.06 9.58 -3.47
C THR A 13 33.68 9.68 -2.84
N PRO A 14 33.24 8.69 -2.04
CA PRO A 14 32.01 8.81 -1.29
C PRO A 14 32.17 9.81 -0.15
N VAL A 15 31.17 10.63 0.09
CA VAL A 15 31.17 11.66 1.14
C VAL A 15 29.87 11.63 1.91
N ALA A 16 29.92 12.09 3.16
CA ALA A 16 28.76 12.27 4.01
C ALA A 16 28.78 13.68 4.61
N PHE A 17 27.65 14.37 4.56
CA PHE A 17 27.44 15.68 5.20
C PHE A 17 26.21 15.60 6.10
N HIS A 18 26.13 16.44 7.12
CA HIS A 18 25.03 16.40 8.08
C HIS A 18 23.70 16.76 7.40
N ASP A 19 22.65 16.03 7.77
CA ASP A 19 21.28 16.33 7.35
C ASP A 19 20.37 16.40 8.58
N MET A 20 19.26 17.12 8.46
CA MET A 20 18.31 17.35 9.55
C MET A 20 17.26 16.23 9.61
N PRO A 21 16.51 16.06 10.72
CA PRO A 21 15.45 15.03 10.84
C PRO A 21 14.18 15.43 10.06
N LEU A 22 14.32 15.55 8.74
CA LEU A 22 13.25 15.92 7.81
C LEU A 22 12.32 14.73 7.59
N LEU A 23 11.02 14.93 7.80
CA LEU A 23 9.98 13.92 7.66
C LEU A 23 9.47 13.86 6.22
N ASN A 24 9.19 12.65 5.75
CA ASN A 24 8.55 12.38 4.47
C ASN A 24 7.64 11.14 4.57
N SER A 25 6.99 10.76 3.47
CA SER A 25 6.01 9.66 3.46
C SER A 25 6.58 8.28 3.81
N VAL A 26 7.90 8.09 3.70
CA VAL A 26 8.58 6.81 3.95
C VAL A 26 9.44 6.80 5.22
N GLY A 27 9.51 7.91 5.95
CA GLY A 27 10.19 7.97 7.24
C GLY A 27 10.76 9.35 7.58
N VAL A 28 11.99 9.34 8.10
CA VAL A 28 12.73 10.54 8.50
C VAL A 28 14.16 10.42 7.99
N HIS A 29 14.73 11.52 7.50
CA HIS A 29 16.13 11.55 7.05
C HIS A 29 17.08 11.11 8.18
N GLU A 30 18.15 10.42 7.81
CA GLU A 30 19.25 10.04 8.71
C GLU A 30 20.14 11.25 9.04
N PRO A 31 20.99 11.19 10.10
CA PRO A 31 21.87 12.32 10.48
C PRO A 31 22.89 12.74 9.42
N PHE A 32 23.14 11.89 8.43
CA PHE A 32 24.04 12.20 7.33
C PHE A 32 23.43 11.80 5.99
N ALA A 33 23.55 12.69 5.01
CA ALA A 33 23.25 12.41 3.61
C ALA A 33 24.51 11.94 2.86
N LEU A 34 24.36 10.94 1.98
CA LEU A 34 25.49 10.31 1.28
C LEU A 34 25.54 10.72 -0.20
N ARG A 35 26.72 11.12 -0.67
CA ARG A 35 26.98 11.44 -2.09
C ARG A 35 28.27 10.79 -2.58
N SER A 36 28.44 10.73 -3.89
CA SER A 36 29.69 10.32 -4.55
C SER A 36 30.22 11.47 -5.41
N ILE A 37 31.48 11.82 -5.21
CA ILE A 37 32.18 12.83 -6.02
C ILE A 37 33.00 12.10 -7.08
N ILE A 38 32.80 12.48 -8.33
CA ILE A 38 33.48 11.92 -9.49
C ILE A 38 34.47 12.96 -9.99
N GLU A 39 35.76 12.61 -9.98
CA GLU A 39 36.83 13.40 -10.59
C GLU A 39 37.36 12.64 -11.81
N VAL A 40 37.10 13.16 -13.02
CA VAL A 40 37.65 12.62 -14.27
C VAL A 40 38.93 13.40 -14.59
N ILE A 41 40.05 12.71 -14.82
CA ILE A 41 41.36 13.32 -15.07
C ILE A 41 41.84 12.95 -16.48
N THR A 42 42.24 13.97 -17.24
CA THR A 42 42.73 13.81 -18.61
C THR A 42 44.25 13.68 -18.69
N ASP A 43 44.76 13.27 -19.86
CA ASP A 43 46.20 13.26 -20.17
C ASP A 43 46.85 14.64 -20.14
N ASP A 44 46.07 15.69 -20.40
CA ASP A 44 46.46 17.09 -20.23
C ASP A 44 46.49 17.57 -18.75
N GLN A 45 46.28 16.67 -17.78
CA GLN A 45 46.19 16.98 -16.34
C GLN A 45 45.06 17.95 -15.97
N VAL A 46 44.06 18.11 -16.85
CA VAL A 46 42.82 18.83 -16.54
C VAL A 46 41.81 17.86 -15.97
N TYR A 47 41.17 18.25 -14.86
CA TYR A 47 40.14 17.45 -14.19
C TYR A 47 38.74 18.05 -14.37
N GLY A 48 37.73 17.18 -14.31
CA GLY A 48 36.31 17.51 -14.37
C GLY A 48 35.56 16.91 -13.19
N LEU A 49 34.51 17.60 -12.74
CA LEU A 49 33.72 17.19 -11.57
C LEU A 49 32.31 16.75 -11.93
N GLY A 50 31.85 15.68 -11.28
CA GLY A 50 30.46 15.25 -11.25
C GLY A 50 30.07 14.78 -9.86
N GLU A 51 28.77 14.75 -9.57
CA GLU A 51 28.24 14.32 -8.27
C GLU A 51 27.03 13.40 -8.46
N SER A 52 26.92 12.37 -7.62
CA SER A 52 25.85 11.37 -7.68
C SER A 52 25.53 10.80 -6.28
N TYR A 53 24.66 9.80 -6.20
CA TYR A 53 24.26 9.10 -4.97
C TYR A 53 25.43 8.35 -4.30
N GLY A 54 25.40 8.23 -2.97
CA GLY A 54 26.49 7.64 -2.16
C GLY A 54 26.27 6.20 -1.67
N ASP A 55 25.23 5.50 -2.13
CA ASP A 55 24.92 4.12 -1.73
C ASP A 55 25.97 3.13 -2.26
N SER A 56 26.33 2.13 -1.45
CA SER A 56 27.38 1.14 -1.79
C SER A 56 27.13 0.38 -3.11
N THR A 57 25.87 0.02 -3.40
CA THR A 57 25.51 -0.61 -4.68
C THR A 57 25.83 0.32 -5.85
N HIS A 58 25.48 1.61 -5.73
CA HIS A 58 25.72 2.60 -6.76
C HIS A 58 27.21 2.91 -6.92
N LEU A 59 27.97 2.99 -5.83
CA LEU A 59 29.43 3.12 -5.86
C LEU A 59 30.09 1.97 -6.63
N GLY A 60 29.64 0.73 -6.41
CA GLY A 60 30.13 -0.43 -7.16
C GLY A 60 29.85 -0.33 -8.66
N ARG A 61 28.67 0.16 -9.05
CA ARG A 61 28.31 0.40 -10.46
C ARG A 61 29.15 1.50 -11.10
N LEU A 62 29.37 2.62 -10.38
CA LEU A 62 30.23 3.71 -10.83
C LEU A 62 31.66 3.21 -11.05
N GLN A 63 32.19 2.42 -10.10
CA GLN A 63 33.54 1.84 -10.22
C GLN A 63 33.67 0.92 -11.43
N ALA A 64 32.69 0.05 -11.66
CA ALA A 64 32.68 -0.86 -12.81
C ALA A 64 32.66 -0.11 -14.16
N ALA A 65 31.91 1.00 -14.26
CA ALA A 65 31.91 1.86 -15.42
C ALA A 65 33.24 2.60 -15.59
N ALA A 66 33.77 3.18 -14.50
CA ALA A 66 35.03 3.92 -14.49
C ALA A 66 36.22 3.07 -14.98
N ASP A 67 36.31 1.81 -14.55
CA ASP A 67 37.39 0.91 -14.97
C ASP A 67 37.34 0.59 -16.47
N GLN A 68 36.14 0.45 -17.03
CA GLN A 68 35.98 0.24 -18.47
C GLN A 68 36.23 1.51 -19.29
N ILE A 69 35.85 2.69 -18.78
CA ILE A 69 36.14 3.98 -19.41
C ILE A 69 37.66 4.17 -19.54
N LYS A 70 38.41 3.95 -18.44
CA LYS A 70 39.88 4.03 -18.41
C LYS A 70 40.53 3.04 -19.39
N ALA A 71 40.02 1.81 -19.46
CA ALA A 71 40.60 0.76 -20.30
C ALA A 71 40.51 1.04 -21.81
N LYS A 72 39.53 1.85 -22.25
CA LYS A 72 39.24 2.07 -23.68
C LYS A 72 39.87 3.33 -24.30
N ASN A 73 40.70 4.07 -23.56
CA ASN A 73 41.35 5.32 -24.01
C ASN A 73 40.36 6.31 -24.68
N LEU A 74 39.15 6.42 -24.14
CA LEU A 74 38.14 7.34 -24.65
C LEU A 74 38.52 8.80 -24.36
N THR A 75 38.03 9.71 -25.19
CA THR A 75 38.10 11.15 -24.92
C THR A 75 36.85 11.64 -24.18
N ILE A 76 36.96 12.80 -23.54
CA ILE A 76 35.80 13.49 -22.92
C ILE A 76 34.65 13.81 -23.89
N TYR A 77 34.89 13.75 -25.21
CA TYR A 77 33.89 14.02 -26.24
C TYR A 77 33.11 12.76 -26.65
N ASP A 78 33.62 11.58 -26.29
CA ASP A 78 33.03 10.28 -26.64
C ASP A 78 31.87 9.89 -25.72
N THR A 79 31.00 10.85 -25.35
CA THR A 79 29.92 10.65 -24.37
C THR A 79 28.94 9.54 -24.76
N ASN A 80 28.71 9.32 -26.05
CA ASN A 80 27.93 8.17 -26.54
C ASN A 80 28.61 6.83 -26.24
N ALA A 81 29.93 6.75 -26.41
CA ALA A 81 30.69 5.54 -26.12
C ALA A 81 30.78 5.30 -24.61
N ILE A 82 30.94 6.36 -23.82
CA ILE A 82 30.87 6.33 -22.35
C ILE A 82 29.50 5.82 -21.89
N TYR A 83 28.39 6.32 -22.45
CA TYR A 83 27.05 5.81 -22.13
C TYR A 83 26.92 4.31 -22.45
N GLN A 84 27.42 3.86 -23.60
CA GLN A 84 27.39 2.44 -23.96
C GLN A 84 28.23 1.60 -22.98
N ILE A 85 29.36 2.11 -22.49
CA ILE A 85 30.13 1.45 -21.43
C ILE A 85 29.31 1.34 -20.14
N CYS A 86 28.62 2.41 -19.72
CA CYS A 86 27.78 2.35 -18.53
C CYS A 86 26.67 1.29 -18.67
N VAL A 87 26.07 1.15 -19.86
CA VAL A 87 25.11 0.08 -20.16
C VAL A 87 25.78 -1.29 -20.10
N ASP A 88 26.95 -1.43 -20.72
CA ASP A 88 27.67 -2.71 -20.80
C ASP A 88 28.22 -3.17 -19.45
N SER A 89 28.66 -2.24 -18.59
CA SER A 89 29.14 -2.53 -17.23
C SER A 89 28.04 -3.04 -16.30
N LEU A 90 26.78 -2.79 -16.65
CA LEU A 90 25.61 -3.25 -15.90
C LEU A 90 25.06 -4.60 -16.42
N ARG A 91 25.67 -5.21 -17.45
CA ARG A 91 25.24 -6.52 -17.95
C ARG A 91 25.40 -7.58 -16.87
N GLY A 92 24.28 -8.14 -16.41
CA GLY A 92 24.25 -9.13 -15.33
C GLY A 92 23.93 -8.55 -13.95
N ASP A 93 23.80 -7.23 -13.83
CA ASP A 93 23.22 -6.60 -12.64
C ASP A 93 21.71 -6.82 -12.62
N THR A 94 21.22 -7.54 -11.60
CA THR A 94 19.80 -7.86 -11.40
C THR A 94 19.16 -7.03 -10.29
N THR A 95 19.91 -6.09 -9.69
CA THR A 95 19.45 -5.25 -8.59
C THR A 95 18.55 -4.12 -9.10
N THR A 96 17.52 -3.75 -8.34
CA THR A 96 16.53 -2.74 -8.74
C THR A 96 17.12 -1.32 -8.68
N GLY A 97 16.54 -0.38 -9.43
CA GLY A 97 17.05 0.99 -9.56
C GLY A 97 16.68 1.96 -8.43
N GLY A 98 16.40 1.48 -7.21
CA GLY A 98 15.94 2.30 -6.09
C GLY A 98 17.03 3.01 -5.26
N ASP A 99 18.30 2.75 -5.55
CA ASP A 99 19.43 3.32 -4.79
C ASP A 99 19.44 4.87 -4.85
N GLY A 100 19.80 5.49 -3.72
CA GLY A 100 19.96 6.95 -3.59
C GLY A 100 18.72 7.73 -3.17
N MET A 101 17.53 7.12 -3.17
CA MET A 101 16.26 7.83 -3.02
C MET A 101 15.29 7.18 -2.03
N ALA A 102 15.81 6.46 -1.02
CA ALA A 102 15.04 5.82 0.06
C ALA A 102 13.84 4.95 -0.40
N GLY A 103 13.89 4.41 -1.62
CA GLY A 103 12.80 3.63 -2.19
C GLY A 103 11.58 4.44 -2.65
N MET A 104 11.62 5.77 -2.64
CA MET A 104 10.56 6.61 -3.22
C MET A 104 10.58 6.60 -4.76
N VAL A 105 11.78 6.60 -5.36
CA VAL A 105 11.95 6.55 -6.83
C VAL A 105 12.72 5.28 -7.22
N THR A 106 11.99 4.28 -7.70
CA THR A 106 12.54 2.92 -7.93
C THR A 106 12.62 2.50 -9.39
N THR A 107 11.98 3.23 -10.29
CA THR A 107 11.80 2.86 -11.71
C THR A 107 12.67 3.68 -12.67
N ALA A 108 13.55 4.54 -12.15
CA ALA A 108 14.51 5.29 -12.97
C ALA A 108 15.56 4.36 -13.61
N SER A 109 16.07 4.75 -14.77
CA SER A 109 17.08 3.99 -15.51
C SER A 109 18.41 3.98 -14.75
N VAL A 110 18.88 2.78 -14.37
CA VAL A 110 20.17 2.60 -13.68
C VAL A 110 21.34 3.06 -14.56
N ALA A 111 21.29 2.79 -15.86
CA ALA A 111 22.33 3.22 -16.78
C ALA A 111 22.44 4.75 -16.85
N ASP A 112 21.31 5.45 -16.83
CA ASP A 112 21.29 6.92 -16.82
C ASP A 112 21.83 7.48 -15.48
N LYS A 113 21.45 6.87 -14.35
CA LYS A 113 22.02 7.22 -13.04
C LYS A 113 23.55 7.09 -12.99
N VAL A 114 24.08 6.01 -13.55
CA VAL A 114 25.54 5.75 -13.57
C VAL A 114 26.23 6.70 -14.55
N PHE A 115 25.63 6.95 -15.71
CA PHE A 115 26.21 7.79 -16.74
C PHE A 115 26.29 9.28 -16.36
N SER A 116 25.27 9.79 -15.67
CA SER A 116 25.11 11.21 -15.35
C SER A 116 26.38 11.90 -14.80
N PRO A 117 27.00 11.42 -13.69
CA PRO A 117 28.16 12.12 -13.14
C PRO A 117 29.39 12.09 -14.07
N PHE A 118 29.55 11.08 -14.92
CA PHE A 118 30.63 11.06 -15.92
C PHE A 118 30.36 12.06 -17.05
N GLU A 119 29.11 12.21 -17.48
CA GLU A 119 28.72 13.21 -18.49
C GLU A 119 28.96 14.63 -17.99
N VAL A 120 28.55 14.92 -16.75
CA VAL A 120 28.77 16.23 -16.11
C VAL A 120 30.27 16.53 -16.00
N ALA A 121 31.08 15.58 -15.53
CA ALA A 121 32.54 15.75 -15.45
C ALA A 121 33.19 15.95 -16.83
N CYS A 122 32.69 15.25 -17.86
CA CYS A 122 33.15 15.46 -19.24
C CYS A 122 32.79 16.87 -19.73
N LEU A 123 31.56 17.35 -19.51
CA LEU A 123 31.14 18.69 -19.89
C LEU A 123 31.93 19.78 -19.17
N ASP A 124 32.27 19.57 -17.90
CA ASP A 124 33.14 20.46 -17.14
C ASP A 124 34.51 20.63 -17.84
N ILE A 125 35.15 19.53 -18.23
CA ILE A 125 36.43 19.56 -18.94
C ILE A 125 36.27 20.16 -20.35
N GLN A 126 35.19 19.83 -21.06
CA GLN A 126 34.91 20.42 -22.37
C GLN A 126 34.83 21.95 -22.27
N GLY A 127 34.18 22.47 -21.23
CA GLY A 127 34.08 23.91 -20.99
C GLY A 127 35.43 24.52 -20.65
N LYS A 128 36.22 23.87 -19.80
CA LYS A 128 37.60 24.26 -19.46
C LYS A 128 38.50 24.34 -20.69
N PHE A 129 38.45 23.35 -21.59
CA PHE A 129 39.23 23.36 -22.83
C PHE A 129 38.77 24.38 -23.84
N ALA A 130 37.46 24.61 -23.95
CA ALA A 130 36.88 25.60 -24.84
C ALA A 130 36.94 27.03 -24.30
N GLY A 131 37.26 27.20 -23.00
CA GLY A 131 37.28 28.51 -22.33
C GLY A 131 35.88 29.11 -22.13
N VAL A 132 34.84 28.27 -22.02
CA VAL A 132 33.44 28.70 -21.88
C VAL A 132 32.73 27.95 -20.73
N PRO A 133 31.72 28.55 -20.08
CA PRO A 133 30.93 27.84 -19.08
C PRO A 133 30.10 26.73 -19.71
N VAL A 134 29.71 25.73 -18.90
CA VAL A 134 28.91 24.58 -19.36
C VAL A 134 27.59 25.02 -19.98
N SER A 135 26.96 26.08 -19.49
CA SER A 135 25.75 26.66 -20.11
C SER A 135 25.92 27.02 -21.59
N GLU A 136 27.10 27.46 -22.04
CA GLU A 136 27.37 27.73 -23.47
C GLU A 136 27.45 26.44 -24.29
N LEU A 137 27.95 25.34 -23.71
CA LEU A 137 27.97 24.03 -24.35
C LEU A 137 26.57 23.42 -24.52
N LEU A 138 25.62 23.90 -23.73
CA LEU A 138 24.20 23.55 -23.75
C LEU A 138 23.38 24.49 -24.64
N GLY A 139 24.01 25.38 -25.40
CA GLY A 139 23.33 26.29 -26.33
C GLY A 139 23.20 27.73 -25.83
N GLY A 140 23.86 28.07 -24.73
CA GLY A 140 23.90 29.42 -24.17
C GLY A 140 22.81 29.63 -23.11
N ARG A 141 23.16 30.37 -22.06
CA ARG A 141 22.19 30.73 -21.03
C ARG A 141 21.16 31.74 -21.58
N VAL A 142 19.89 31.53 -21.23
CA VAL A 142 18.79 32.47 -21.51
C VAL A 142 18.40 33.30 -20.29
N ARG A 143 19.07 33.08 -19.16
CA ARG A 143 18.91 33.78 -17.89
C ARG A 143 20.23 33.77 -17.12
N ASP A 144 20.59 34.87 -16.48
CA ASP A 144 21.83 35.00 -15.70
C ASP A 144 21.69 34.54 -14.24
N ASN A 145 20.45 34.37 -13.79
CA ASN A 145 20.10 33.90 -12.45
C ASN A 145 19.00 32.83 -12.55
N VAL A 146 19.19 31.70 -11.87
CA VAL A 146 18.24 30.58 -11.85
C VAL A 146 17.50 30.60 -10.52
N GLN A 147 16.18 30.74 -10.59
CA GLN A 147 15.31 30.80 -9.41
C GLN A 147 15.10 29.42 -8.80
N TYR A 148 15.11 29.35 -7.48
CA TYR A 148 14.86 28.13 -6.70
C TYR A 148 13.67 28.33 -5.75
N SER A 149 13.11 27.24 -5.24
CA SER A 149 12.02 27.27 -4.26
C SER A 149 12.51 26.99 -2.85
N ALA A 150 11.88 27.61 -1.85
CA ALA A 150 12.01 27.23 -0.45
C ALA A 150 11.38 25.83 -0.25
N TYR A 151 12.21 24.81 -0.07
CA TYR A 151 11.76 23.44 0.12
C TYR A 151 11.54 23.14 1.61
N LEU A 152 10.29 23.22 2.03
CA LEU A 152 9.84 23.03 3.41
C LEU A 152 9.56 21.56 3.71
N PHE A 153 9.77 21.19 4.97
CA PHE A 153 9.54 19.86 5.49
C PHE A 153 8.91 19.94 6.88
N TYR A 154 7.99 19.02 7.16
CA TYR A 154 7.75 18.65 8.56
C TYR A 154 9.06 18.08 9.13
N LYS A 155 9.44 18.46 10.35
CA LYS A 155 10.69 17.98 10.97
C LYS A 155 10.63 17.94 12.48
N TRP A 156 11.38 17.01 13.07
CA TRP A 156 11.69 17.05 14.50
C TRP A 156 12.62 18.22 14.83
N ALA A 157 12.75 18.57 16.11
CA ALA A 157 13.60 19.68 16.53
C ALA A 157 15.09 19.41 16.33
N GLY A 158 15.50 18.15 16.49
CA GLY A 158 16.84 17.62 16.25
C GLY A 158 16.77 16.09 16.16
N HIS A 159 17.87 15.43 15.79
CA HIS A 159 17.92 13.96 15.80
C HIS A 159 17.80 13.45 17.24
N PRO A 160 17.13 12.31 17.50
CA PRO A 160 16.91 11.86 18.86
C PRO A 160 18.23 11.55 19.59
N GLY A 161 18.48 12.30 20.68
CA GLY A 161 19.73 12.23 21.46
C GLY A 161 20.66 13.41 21.24
N ASP A 162 20.44 14.20 20.20
CA ASP A 162 21.20 15.41 19.88
C ASP A 162 20.44 16.68 20.31
N ALA A 163 21.13 17.82 20.28
CA ALA A 163 20.50 19.13 20.52
C ALA A 163 19.61 19.54 19.34
N ASP A 164 18.64 20.42 19.62
CA ASP A 164 17.82 21.03 18.58
C ASP A 164 18.68 21.79 17.56
N ASP A 165 18.35 21.64 16.28
CA ASP A 165 18.96 22.41 15.21
C ASP A 165 18.41 23.84 15.11
N GLU A 166 19.03 24.66 14.27
CA GLU A 166 18.71 26.10 14.17
C GLU A 166 17.32 26.42 13.59
N TYR A 167 16.61 25.43 13.04
CA TYR A 167 15.25 25.58 12.53
C TYR A 167 14.20 25.16 13.56
N GLY A 168 14.56 24.32 14.54
CA GLY A 168 13.64 23.75 15.51
C GLY A 168 12.58 22.85 14.87
N ALA A 169 11.56 22.48 15.64
CA ALA A 169 10.49 21.61 15.16
C ALA A 169 9.49 22.36 14.25
N ALA A 170 9.04 21.67 13.19
CA ALA A 170 7.91 22.08 12.36
C ALA A 170 6.97 20.88 12.22
N LEU A 171 5.96 20.78 13.08
CA LEU A 171 5.00 19.66 13.14
C LEU A 171 3.54 20.12 12.91
N ASP A 172 3.35 21.42 12.67
CA ASP A 172 2.07 22.09 12.51
C ASP A 172 2.20 23.27 11.51
N PRO A 173 1.08 23.87 11.06
CA PRO A 173 1.10 25.01 10.14
C PRO A 173 1.95 26.20 10.61
N GLU A 174 1.95 26.50 11.90
CA GLU A 174 2.70 27.65 12.43
C GLU A 174 4.21 27.41 12.34
N GLY A 175 4.67 26.20 12.67
CA GLY A 175 6.05 25.77 12.50
C GLY A 175 6.51 25.84 11.06
N LEU A 176 5.68 25.43 10.11
CA LEU A 176 5.99 25.54 8.68
C LEU A 176 6.07 26.99 8.20
N VAL A 177 5.19 27.88 8.67
CA VAL A 177 5.27 29.32 8.36
C VAL A 177 6.55 29.95 8.97
N ARG A 178 6.92 29.59 10.21
CA ARG A 178 8.18 30.06 10.82
C ARG A 178 9.40 29.57 10.04
N GLN A 179 9.41 28.29 9.65
CA GLN A 179 10.44 27.69 8.82
C GLN A 179 10.56 28.42 7.48
N ALA A 180 9.43 28.66 6.79
CA ALA A 180 9.39 29.40 5.53
C ALA A 180 9.94 30.83 5.66
N LYS A 181 9.58 31.56 6.72
CA LYS A 181 10.10 32.92 6.97
C LYS A 181 11.62 32.91 7.11
N LYS A 182 12.17 32.02 7.96
CA LYS A 182 13.62 31.91 8.16
C LYS A 182 14.34 31.62 6.84
N ILE A 183 13.85 30.66 6.06
CA ILE A 183 14.45 30.26 4.78
C ILE A 183 14.34 31.37 3.74
N ILE A 184 13.20 32.06 3.64
CA ILE A 184 12.99 33.16 2.68
C ILE A 184 13.78 34.41 3.08
N ASP A 185 13.85 34.75 4.37
CA ASP A 185 14.64 35.90 4.85
C ASP A 185 16.13 35.73 4.52
N GLU A 186 16.63 34.50 4.55
CA GLU A 186 18.02 34.19 4.24
C GLU A 186 18.31 34.15 2.73
N PHE A 187 17.48 33.46 1.94
CA PHE A 187 17.78 33.18 0.54
C PHE A 187 16.99 34.03 -0.47
N GLY A 188 15.88 34.63 -0.04
CA GLY A 188 14.99 35.44 -0.88
C GLY A 188 14.10 34.63 -1.83
N PHE A 189 13.83 33.35 -1.55
CA PHE A 189 13.06 32.48 -2.45
C PHE A 189 11.68 33.05 -2.79
N LYS A 190 11.27 32.84 -4.06
CA LYS A 190 10.02 33.37 -4.62
C LYS A 190 9.00 32.30 -4.96
N ALA A 191 9.23 31.06 -4.53
CA ALA A 191 8.29 29.95 -4.61
C ALA A 191 8.52 29.05 -3.39
N ILE A 192 7.49 28.32 -2.96
CA ILE A 192 7.54 27.45 -1.79
C ILE A 192 7.04 26.06 -2.18
N LYS A 193 7.76 25.03 -1.76
CA LYS A 193 7.32 23.63 -1.87
C LYS A 193 7.26 23.00 -0.49
N LEU A 194 6.14 22.36 -0.15
CA LEU A 194 5.99 21.58 1.08
C LEU A 194 6.09 20.08 0.77
N LYS A 195 7.02 19.38 1.43
CA LYS A 195 7.00 17.92 1.54
C LYS A 195 5.86 17.48 2.46
N GLY A 196 4.89 16.76 1.90
CA GLY A 196 3.74 16.17 2.59
C GLY A 196 3.83 14.65 2.68
N GLY A 197 2.67 14.00 2.81
CA GLY A 197 2.56 12.57 3.02
C GLY A 197 2.99 12.12 4.42
N VAL A 198 3.16 13.07 5.35
CA VAL A 198 3.61 12.86 6.73
C VAL A 198 2.41 12.85 7.67
N TYR A 199 1.51 13.83 7.51
CA TYR A 199 0.31 13.99 8.31
C TYR A 199 -0.94 13.70 7.49
N PRO A 200 -2.12 13.56 8.13
CA PRO A 200 -3.37 13.41 7.40
C PRO A 200 -3.56 14.55 6.37
N PRO A 201 -4.09 14.27 5.16
CA PRO A 201 -4.17 15.25 4.07
C PRO A 201 -4.81 16.59 4.47
N ALA A 202 -5.81 16.57 5.36
CA ALA A 202 -6.45 17.79 5.85
C ALA A 202 -5.50 18.70 6.63
N GLN A 203 -4.58 18.15 7.43
CA GLN A 203 -3.60 18.94 8.16
C GLN A 203 -2.57 19.58 7.21
N GLU A 204 -2.19 18.87 6.15
CA GLU A 204 -1.27 19.39 5.14
C GLU A 204 -1.94 20.47 4.26
N VAL A 205 -3.23 20.31 3.94
CA VAL A 205 -4.05 21.36 3.31
C VAL A 205 -4.09 22.63 4.16
N GLU A 206 -4.32 22.51 5.48
CA GLU A 206 -4.31 23.67 6.37
C GLU A 206 -2.93 24.32 6.46
N ALA A 207 -1.85 23.54 6.41
CA ALA A 207 -0.50 24.08 6.33
C ALA A 207 -0.26 24.88 5.04
N VAL A 208 -0.71 24.37 3.89
CA VAL A 208 -0.61 25.10 2.61
C VAL A 208 -1.46 26.37 2.63
N LYS A 209 -2.68 26.34 3.18
CA LYS A 209 -3.52 27.54 3.36
C LYS A 209 -2.86 28.57 4.28
N ALA A 210 -2.21 28.14 5.37
CA ALA A 210 -1.48 29.03 6.26
C ALA A 210 -0.26 29.67 5.57
N LEU A 211 0.49 28.91 4.76
CA LEU A 211 1.57 29.43 3.93
C LEU A 211 1.05 30.45 2.91
N HIS A 212 -0.09 30.18 2.28
CA HIS A 212 -0.73 31.11 1.33
C HIS A 212 -1.12 32.43 1.99
N ALA A 213 -1.67 32.37 3.21
CA ALA A 213 -2.02 33.55 3.98
C ALA A 213 -0.78 34.35 4.43
N ALA A 214 0.29 33.66 4.81
CA ALA A 214 1.53 34.30 5.26
C ALA A 214 2.39 34.88 4.12
N PHE A 215 2.29 34.30 2.92
CA PHE A 215 3.04 34.70 1.73
C PHE A 215 2.12 34.90 0.51
N PRO A 216 1.23 35.92 0.53
CA PRO A 216 0.29 36.14 -0.56
C PRO A 216 0.99 36.36 -1.90
N GLY A 217 0.54 35.65 -2.94
CA GLY A 217 1.08 35.77 -4.30
C GLY A 217 2.36 34.98 -4.56
N VAL A 218 2.94 34.32 -3.55
CA VAL A 218 4.06 33.39 -3.73
C VAL A 218 3.52 32.03 -4.21
N PRO A 219 4.00 31.47 -5.34
CA PRO A 219 3.64 30.14 -5.81
C PRO A 219 3.90 29.06 -4.76
N LEU A 220 2.89 28.20 -4.53
CA LEU A 220 2.95 27.10 -3.57
C LEU A 220 2.84 25.74 -4.25
N ARG A 221 3.55 24.74 -3.74
CA ARG A 221 3.50 23.35 -4.21
C ARG A 221 3.36 22.40 -3.03
N LEU A 222 2.64 21.30 -3.22
CA LEU A 222 2.51 20.22 -2.22
C LEU A 222 2.88 18.89 -2.87
N ASP A 223 3.74 18.12 -2.20
CA ASP A 223 4.26 16.84 -2.67
C ASP A 223 4.15 15.76 -1.57
N PRO A 224 3.15 14.87 -1.59
CA PRO A 224 2.99 13.79 -0.65
C PRO A 224 3.63 12.46 -1.09
N ASN A 225 4.39 12.46 -2.20
CA ASN A 225 5.05 11.28 -2.76
C ASN A 225 4.15 10.03 -2.84
N ALA A 226 3.01 10.19 -3.51
CA ALA A 226 2.01 9.16 -3.76
C ALA A 226 1.38 8.52 -2.51
N ALA A 227 1.43 9.21 -1.35
CA ALA A 227 0.86 8.70 -0.10
C ALA A 227 -0.68 8.62 -0.11
N TRP A 228 -1.36 9.25 -1.07
CA TRP A 228 -2.82 9.32 -1.09
C TRP A 228 -3.45 8.40 -2.12
N THR A 229 -4.71 8.05 -1.88
CA THR A 229 -5.55 7.42 -2.91
C THR A 229 -5.94 8.44 -3.97
N VAL A 230 -6.42 7.98 -5.13
CA VAL A 230 -6.98 8.85 -6.18
C VAL A 230 -8.09 9.76 -5.65
N GLU A 231 -9.01 9.23 -4.83
CA GLU A 231 -10.14 10.01 -4.31
C GLU A 231 -9.70 11.06 -3.27
N THR A 232 -8.75 10.70 -2.41
CA THR A 232 -8.12 11.66 -1.49
C THR A 232 -7.39 12.76 -2.26
N SER A 233 -6.68 12.41 -3.33
CA SER A 233 -5.95 13.35 -4.18
C SER A 233 -6.88 14.34 -4.86
N LYS A 234 -8.02 13.87 -5.39
CA LYS A 234 -9.06 14.74 -5.96
C LYS A 234 -9.65 15.69 -4.92
N TRP A 235 -9.90 15.19 -3.70
CA TRP A 235 -10.35 16.03 -2.59
C TRP A 235 -9.34 17.13 -2.25
N VAL A 236 -8.05 16.79 -2.12
CA VAL A 236 -6.99 17.78 -1.87
C VAL A 236 -6.88 18.80 -3.01
N ALA A 237 -6.92 18.33 -4.27
CA ALA A 237 -6.89 19.22 -5.43
C ALA A 237 -8.04 20.22 -5.42
N LYS A 238 -9.24 19.81 -5.00
CA LYS A 238 -10.39 20.70 -4.84
C LYS A 238 -10.20 21.70 -3.69
N GLU A 239 -9.68 21.28 -2.55
CA GLU A 239 -9.45 22.14 -1.38
C GLU A 239 -8.35 23.19 -1.60
N LEU A 240 -7.42 22.91 -2.52
CA LEU A 240 -6.31 23.78 -2.89
C LEU A 240 -6.51 24.47 -4.25
N ASP A 241 -7.72 24.45 -4.78
CA ASP A 241 -8.06 25.13 -6.03
C ASP A 241 -7.74 26.63 -5.94
N GLY A 242 -6.98 27.14 -6.92
CA GLY A 242 -6.49 28.52 -6.96
C GLY A 242 -5.39 28.86 -5.95
N ILE A 243 -4.93 27.92 -5.12
CA ILE A 243 -3.91 28.16 -4.09
C ILE A 243 -2.51 27.68 -4.53
N VAL A 244 -2.43 26.47 -5.10
CA VAL A 244 -1.16 25.85 -5.49
C VAL A 244 -0.85 26.06 -6.97
N GLU A 245 0.43 26.25 -7.28
CA GLU A 245 0.99 26.34 -8.63
C GLU A 245 0.85 25.00 -9.38
N TYR A 246 1.13 23.91 -8.68
CA TYR A 246 0.89 22.53 -9.12
C TYR A 246 0.81 21.59 -7.90
N LEU A 247 0.20 20.43 -8.10
CA LEU A 247 0.16 19.35 -7.11
C LEU A 247 1.06 18.21 -7.59
N GLU A 248 2.08 17.86 -6.81
CA GLU A 248 3.11 16.91 -7.22
C GLU A 248 2.82 15.52 -6.67
N ASP A 249 2.89 14.48 -7.51
CA ASP A 249 2.70 13.07 -7.16
C ASP A 249 1.63 12.78 -6.07
N PRO A 250 0.38 13.27 -6.20
CA PRO A 250 -0.63 13.04 -5.16
C PRO A 250 -1.08 11.57 -5.06
N ALA A 251 -1.06 10.83 -6.18
CA ALA A 251 -1.47 9.42 -6.26
C ALA A 251 -0.39 8.57 -6.94
N PRO A 252 -0.32 7.24 -6.65
CA PRO A 252 0.67 6.37 -7.24
C PRO A 252 0.37 6.05 -8.71
N GLU A 253 1.44 5.75 -9.46
CA GLU A 253 1.44 5.29 -10.86
C GLU A 253 0.84 6.26 -11.89
N ILE A 254 1.12 5.99 -13.17
CA ILE A 254 0.65 6.80 -14.31
C ILE A 254 -0.89 6.83 -14.34
N GLU A 255 -1.54 5.69 -14.10
CA GLU A 255 -3.00 5.57 -14.13
C GLU A 255 -3.68 6.36 -13.00
N GLY A 256 -3.08 6.36 -11.80
CA GLY A 256 -3.59 7.11 -10.65
C GLY A 256 -3.47 8.61 -10.88
N MET A 257 -2.31 9.06 -11.35
CA MET A 257 -2.07 10.45 -11.76
C MET A 257 -3.05 10.91 -12.84
N ALA A 258 -3.25 10.11 -13.89
CA ALA A 258 -4.21 10.41 -14.96
C ALA A 258 -5.67 10.49 -14.46
N ALA A 259 -6.05 9.69 -13.47
CA ALA A 259 -7.38 9.77 -12.88
C ALA A 259 -7.59 11.06 -12.06
N VAL A 260 -6.55 11.56 -11.39
CA VAL A 260 -6.59 12.82 -10.64
C VAL A 260 -6.54 14.02 -11.59
N ALA A 261 -5.68 13.99 -12.61
CA ALA A 261 -5.49 15.08 -13.58
C ALA A 261 -6.76 15.44 -14.36
N LYS A 262 -7.71 14.51 -14.47
CA LYS A 262 -9.02 14.77 -15.11
C LYS A 262 -9.93 15.70 -14.32
N GLU A 263 -9.73 15.79 -13.00
CA GLU A 263 -10.60 16.55 -12.09
C GLU A 263 -9.87 17.71 -11.38
N ALA A 264 -8.54 17.61 -11.24
CA ALA A 264 -7.72 18.68 -10.68
C ALA A 264 -7.74 19.92 -11.58
N SER A 265 -7.94 21.10 -10.98
CA SER A 265 -7.91 22.38 -11.67
C SER A 265 -6.49 22.89 -11.90
N MET A 266 -5.56 22.57 -10.98
CA MET A 266 -4.13 22.80 -11.12
C MET A 266 -3.45 21.67 -11.90
N PRO A 267 -2.31 21.95 -12.58
CA PRO A 267 -1.54 20.91 -13.23
C PRO A 267 -0.94 19.92 -12.21
N LEU A 268 -0.82 18.65 -12.61
CA LEU A 268 -0.09 17.66 -11.81
C LEU A 268 1.38 17.59 -12.23
N ALA A 269 2.25 17.53 -11.23
CA ALA A 269 3.69 17.39 -11.40
C ALA A 269 4.18 16.01 -10.97
N THR A 270 5.33 15.54 -11.46
CA THR A 270 5.89 14.24 -11.04
C THR A 270 7.41 14.19 -11.05
N ASN A 271 7.96 13.48 -10.07
CA ASN A 271 9.29 12.88 -10.05
C ASN A 271 9.24 11.39 -9.63
N MET A 272 8.07 10.75 -9.68
CA MET A 272 7.88 9.33 -9.35
C MET A 272 7.32 8.53 -10.53
N ALA A 273 6.15 8.91 -11.04
CA ALA A 273 5.48 8.19 -12.12
C ALA A 273 6.26 8.27 -13.45
N VAL A 274 6.94 9.39 -13.72
CA VAL A 274 7.74 9.62 -14.94
C VAL A 274 9.16 10.00 -14.58
N VAL A 275 10.06 9.02 -14.58
CA VAL A 275 11.48 9.16 -14.16
C VAL A 275 12.47 8.54 -15.14
N ALA A 276 11.99 8.13 -16.31
CA ALA A 276 12.79 7.58 -17.39
C ALA A 276 12.11 7.87 -18.73
N PHE A 277 12.88 7.91 -19.82
CA PHE A 277 12.34 8.17 -21.17
C PHE A 277 11.28 7.14 -21.59
N SER A 278 11.37 5.90 -21.12
CA SER A 278 10.37 4.85 -21.34
C SER A 278 9.00 5.14 -20.73
N HIS A 279 8.92 6.04 -19.74
CA HIS A 279 7.66 6.40 -19.07
C HIS A 279 6.95 7.55 -19.79
N LEU A 280 7.64 8.28 -20.68
CA LEU A 280 7.05 9.40 -21.43
C LEU A 280 5.90 8.94 -22.34
N PRO A 281 6.05 7.90 -23.20
CA PRO A 281 4.96 7.48 -24.08
C PRO A 281 3.65 7.10 -23.34
N PRO A 282 3.64 6.24 -22.31
CA PRO A 282 2.39 5.92 -21.60
C PRO A 282 1.81 7.10 -20.82
N SER A 283 2.65 7.98 -20.26
CA SER A 283 2.19 9.18 -19.55
C SER A 283 1.52 10.19 -20.48
N ILE A 284 2.16 10.48 -21.62
CA ILE A 284 1.61 11.36 -22.66
C ILE A 284 0.28 10.82 -23.18
N LEU A 285 0.21 9.50 -23.47
CA LEU A 285 -1.00 8.87 -23.99
C LEU A 285 -2.19 9.00 -23.03
N GLN A 286 -1.94 8.93 -21.72
CA GLN A 286 -2.98 9.01 -20.69
C GLN A 286 -3.23 10.44 -20.20
N ASN A 287 -2.47 11.43 -20.67
CA ASN A 287 -2.40 12.79 -20.11
C ASN A 287 -2.23 12.75 -18.58
N ALA A 288 -1.31 11.90 -18.11
CA ALA A 288 -1.18 11.60 -16.69
C ALA A 288 -0.63 12.78 -15.86
N VAL A 289 0.29 13.55 -16.45
CA VAL A 289 0.97 14.68 -15.80
C VAL A 289 1.12 15.84 -16.76
N GLN A 290 1.15 17.05 -16.22
CA GLN A 290 1.26 18.30 -17.00
C GLN A 290 2.60 19.01 -16.76
N VAL A 291 3.28 18.69 -15.65
CA VAL A 291 4.63 19.18 -15.33
C VAL A 291 5.53 17.97 -15.05
N ILE A 292 6.70 17.93 -15.67
CA ILE A 292 7.73 16.93 -15.32
C ILE A 292 8.83 17.63 -14.55
N LEU A 293 9.22 17.08 -13.40
CA LEU A 293 10.40 17.53 -12.69
C LEU A 293 11.62 16.81 -13.28
N SER A 294 12.42 17.56 -14.03
CA SER A 294 13.72 17.08 -14.52
C SER A 294 14.68 16.86 -13.35
N ASP A 295 15.58 15.89 -13.51
CA ASP A 295 16.68 15.69 -12.57
C ASP A 295 17.83 15.00 -13.31
N HIS A 296 18.88 15.75 -13.61
CA HIS A 296 19.99 15.23 -14.40
C HIS A 296 20.67 14.03 -13.74
N HIS A 297 20.59 13.88 -12.41
CA HIS A 297 21.23 12.78 -11.68
C HIS A 297 20.67 11.41 -12.08
N PHE A 298 19.39 11.33 -12.49
CA PHE A 298 18.78 10.06 -12.90
C PHE A 298 18.20 10.06 -14.33
N TRP A 299 18.09 11.23 -14.99
CA TRP A 299 17.77 11.32 -16.42
C TRP A 299 18.98 11.17 -17.35
N GLY A 300 20.18 11.10 -16.79
CA GLY A 300 21.41 10.74 -17.53
C GLY A 300 22.21 11.93 -18.04
N GLY A 301 22.42 12.93 -17.18
CA GLY A 301 23.27 14.09 -17.46
C GLY A 301 22.53 15.25 -18.11
N LEU A 302 23.26 16.34 -18.34
CA LEU A 302 22.67 17.63 -18.70
C LEU A 302 22.06 17.62 -20.10
N ARG A 303 22.73 17.00 -21.08
CA ARG A 303 22.20 16.93 -22.46
C ARG A 303 20.94 16.07 -22.58
N LYS A 304 20.84 14.99 -21.79
CA LYS A 304 19.61 14.19 -21.74
C LYS A 304 18.47 14.95 -21.07
N SER A 305 18.76 15.74 -20.04
CA SER A 305 17.76 16.67 -19.47
C SER A 305 17.30 17.73 -20.48
N GLN A 306 18.17 18.24 -21.36
CA GLN A 306 17.72 19.11 -22.47
C GLN A 306 16.84 18.38 -23.48
N THR A 307 17.13 17.10 -23.75
CA THR A 307 16.26 16.25 -24.57
C THR A 307 14.87 16.11 -23.95
N LEU A 308 14.81 15.85 -22.64
CA LEU A 308 13.55 15.85 -21.90
C LEU A 308 12.83 17.20 -22.01
N ALA A 309 13.54 18.31 -21.84
CA ALA A 309 12.98 19.65 -21.96
C ALA A 309 12.36 19.91 -23.35
N ALA A 310 13.04 19.49 -24.42
CA ALA A 310 12.55 19.58 -25.78
C ALA A 310 11.31 18.70 -26.02
N ILE A 311 11.27 17.50 -25.43
CA ILE A 311 10.08 16.63 -25.44
C ILE A 311 8.92 17.31 -24.71
N CYS A 312 9.13 17.86 -23.50
CA CYS A 312 8.08 18.58 -22.78
C CYS A 312 7.51 19.72 -23.64
N ALA A 313 8.36 20.56 -24.22
CA ALA A 313 7.93 21.63 -25.12
C ALA A 313 7.14 21.11 -26.33
N THR A 314 7.61 20.03 -26.97
CA THR A 314 6.97 19.44 -28.16
C THR A 314 5.58 18.88 -27.86
N TRP A 315 5.38 18.31 -26.68
CA TRP A 315 4.10 17.73 -26.25
C TRP A 315 3.25 18.65 -25.37
N GLY A 316 3.63 19.92 -25.24
CA GLY A 316 2.86 20.92 -24.48
C GLY A 316 2.87 20.70 -22.95
N MET A 317 3.81 19.93 -22.43
CA MET A 317 4.05 19.77 -21.00
C MET A 317 5.02 20.85 -20.49
N ARG A 318 4.88 21.25 -19.23
CA ARG A 318 5.82 22.17 -18.59
C ARG A 318 6.95 21.41 -17.90
N LEU A 319 8.00 22.14 -17.52
CA LEU A 319 9.19 21.56 -16.92
C LEU A 319 9.59 22.30 -15.63
N SER A 320 9.82 21.52 -14.58
CA SER A 320 10.43 21.98 -13.32
C SER A 320 11.70 21.14 -13.06
N MET A 321 12.30 21.24 -11.86
CA MET A 321 13.48 20.48 -11.49
C MET A 321 13.37 19.91 -10.07
N HIS A 322 13.54 18.60 -9.94
CA HIS A 322 13.58 17.88 -8.66
C HIS A 322 14.98 17.95 -8.03
N SER A 323 15.05 17.73 -6.72
CA SER A 323 16.31 17.60 -6.00
C SER A 323 16.25 16.56 -4.87
N ASN A 324 17.42 16.04 -4.51
CA ASN A 324 17.68 15.39 -3.23
C ASN A 324 18.74 16.18 -2.45
N SER A 325 19.06 15.81 -1.20
CA SER A 325 20.22 16.35 -0.48
C SER A 325 21.48 16.26 -1.37
N HIS A 326 22.13 17.41 -1.64
CA HIS A 326 23.22 17.54 -2.62
C HIS A 326 24.25 18.60 -2.20
N LEU A 327 25.41 18.61 -2.88
CA LEU A 327 26.52 19.56 -2.63
C LEU A 327 26.68 20.57 -3.78
N GLY A 328 27.75 21.37 -3.75
CA GLY A 328 28.00 22.46 -4.69
C GLY A 328 28.22 22.00 -6.13
N ILE A 329 28.71 20.77 -6.36
CA ILE A 329 28.90 20.23 -7.71
C ILE A 329 27.55 20.04 -8.40
N SER A 330 26.61 19.34 -7.74
CA SER A 330 25.24 19.21 -8.21
C SER A 330 24.55 20.56 -8.39
N LEU A 331 24.72 21.51 -7.46
CA LEU A 331 24.11 22.84 -7.56
C LEU A 331 24.59 23.61 -8.80
N ALA A 332 25.90 23.57 -9.08
CA ALA A 332 26.48 24.20 -10.27
C ALA A 332 25.91 23.57 -11.56
N ALA A 333 25.86 22.24 -11.64
CA ALA A 333 25.35 21.51 -12.79
C ALA A 333 23.86 21.80 -13.05
N MET A 334 23.05 21.81 -11.98
CA MET A 334 21.63 22.19 -12.02
C MET A 334 21.46 23.63 -12.52
N THR A 335 22.27 24.57 -12.01
CA THR A 335 22.23 25.98 -12.39
C THR A 335 22.59 26.18 -13.87
N HIS A 336 23.66 25.54 -14.36
CA HIS A 336 24.01 25.62 -15.79
C HIS A 336 22.91 25.05 -16.68
N LEU A 337 22.38 23.87 -16.34
CA LEU A 337 21.28 23.25 -17.09
C LEU A 337 20.03 24.13 -17.12
N ALA A 338 19.57 24.60 -15.97
CA ALA A 338 18.39 25.45 -15.88
C ALA A 338 18.60 26.78 -16.60
N SER A 339 19.80 27.37 -16.54
CA SER A 339 20.09 28.61 -17.25
C SER A 339 19.99 28.48 -18.77
N ALA A 340 20.35 27.32 -19.33
CA ALA A 340 20.37 27.03 -20.76
C ALA A 340 19.12 26.28 -21.25
N THR A 341 18.07 26.17 -20.43
CA THR A 341 16.82 25.48 -20.79
C THR A 341 15.67 26.48 -20.90
N PRO A 342 15.25 26.89 -22.11
CA PRO A 342 14.27 27.97 -22.29
C PRO A 342 12.94 27.75 -21.58
N ASN A 343 12.38 26.55 -21.66
CA ASN A 343 11.07 26.19 -21.11
C ASN A 343 11.11 25.60 -19.68
N LEU A 344 12.25 25.72 -18.98
CA LEU A 344 12.31 25.50 -17.53
C LEU A 344 12.03 26.85 -16.85
N ASP A 345 10.75 27.14 -16.69
CA ASP A 345 10.23 28.42 -16.21
C ASP A 345 9.81 28.38 -14.73
N TYR A 346 9.49 27.21 -14.20
CA TYR A 346 9.29 27.00 -12.77
C TYR A 346 10.59 27.11 -11.97
N ALA A 347 10.51 27.67 -10.76
CA ALA A 347 11.62 27.68 -9.82
C ALA A 347 12.07 26.24 -9.49
N CYS A 348 13.38 25.98 -9.49
CA CYS A 348 13.95 24.67 -9.24
C CYS A 348 13.87 24.28 -7.76
N ASP A 349 13.68 22.99 -7.46
CA ASP A 349 13.81 22.52 -6.09
C ASP A 349 15.30 22.45 -5.69
N THR A 350 15.59 22.72 -4.41
CA THR A 350 16.92 22.49 -3.83
C THR A 350 16.81 22.14 -2.36
N HIS A 351 17.74 21.32 -1.88
CA HIS A 351 17.92 21.02 -0.46
C HIS A 351 18.99 21.90 0.21
N TRP A 352 19.50 22.92 -0.50
CA TRP A 352 20.60 23.76 -0.02
C TRP A 352 20.42 24.34 1.38
N PRO A 353 19.23 24.83 1.80
CA PRO A 353 19.02 25.37 3.15
C PRO A 353 19.20 24.35 4.29
N TRP A 354 19.10 23.05 3.98
CA TRP A 354 19.16 21.96 4.96
C TRP A 354 20.58 21.47 5.24
N LYS A 355 21.50 21.75 4.32
CA LYS A 355 22.93 21.43 4.47
C LYS A 355 23.61 22.48 5.35
N PRO A 356 24.51 22.10 6.27
CA PRO A 356 25.34 23.07 6.98
C PRO A 356 26.10 23.99 6.01
N ARG A 357 26.17 25.28 6.35
CA ARG A 357 26.77 26.30 5.47
C ARG A 357 28.27 26.08 5.25
N ASP A 358 28.94 25.43 6.20
CA ASP A 358 30.37 25.15 6.21
C ASP A 358 30.75 23.77 5.63
N GLU A 359 29.76 22.94 5.27
CA GLU A 359 30.01 21.64 4.65
C GLU A 359 29.76 21.71 3.13
N ASP A 360 30.85 21.69 2.36
CA ASP A 360 30.81 21.49 0.91
C ASP A 360 32.11 20.85 0.42
N VAL A 361 32.18 20.43 -0.84
CA VAL A 361 33.39 19.91 -1.48
C VAL A 361 34.02 20.89 -2.46
N VAL A 362 33.37 22.03 -2.71
CA VAL A 362 33.86 23.07 -3.62
C VAL A 362 34.43 24.26 -2.86
N ILE A 363 35.33 25.01 -3.50
CA ILE A 363 35.83 26.29 -2.99
C ILE A 363 34.69 27.31 -2.96
N ASP A 364 34.60 28.08 -1.87
CA ASP A 364 33.56 29.10 -1.68
C ASP A 364 33.65 30.24 -2.72
N GLY A 365 32.50 30.87 -2.99
CA GLY A 365 32.41 32.10 -3.77
C GLY A 365 31.95 31.94 -5.23
N ALA A 366 31.99 30.73 -5.78
CA ALA A 366 31.51 30.46 -7.14
C ALA A 366 29.96 30.41 -7.24
N LEU A 367 29.29 29.97 -6.18
CA LEU A 367 27.84 29.78 -6.13
C LEU A 367 27.21 30.82 -5.20
N THR A 368 26.83 31.97 -5.77
CA THR A 368 26.27 33.08 -5.01
C THR A 368 24.74 33.11 -5.12
N TRP A 369 24.08 33.12 -3.98
CA TRP A 369 22.64 33.34 -3.87
C TRP A 369 22.30 34.83 -3.97
N SER A 370 21.28 35.15 -4.75
CA SER A 370 20.70 36.48 -4.82
C SER A 370 19.23 36.39 -5.24
N ASP A 371 18.36 37.01 -4.45
CA ASP A 371 16.94 37.18 -4.76
C ASP A 371 16.23 35.86 -5.13
N GLY A 372 16.46 34.83 -4.29
CA GLY A 372 15.84 33.51 -4.45
C GLY A 372 16.47 32.61 -5.50
N GLY A 373 17.54 33.04 -6.15
CA GLY A 373 18.20 32.26 -7.19
C GLY A 373 19.72 32.26 -7.09
N VAL A 374 20.35 31.36 -7.86
CA VAL A 374 21.80 31.26 -7.98
C VAL A 374 22.24 31.95 -9.26
N ASN A 375 23.24 32.83 -9.15
CA ASN A 375 23.87 33.44 -10.32
C ASN A 375 24.65 32.38 -11.10
N VAL A 376 24.43 32.33 -12.41
CA VAL A 376 25.07 31.33 -13.27
C VAL A 376 26.58 31.57 -13.30
N PRO A 377 27.41 30.57 -12.95
CA PRO A 377 28.86 30.73 -13.00
C PRO A 377 29.32 31.09 -14.41
N THR A 378 30.21 32.08 -14.51
CA THR A 378 30.72 32.60 -15.81
C THR A 378 32.10 32.06 -16.17
N ALA A 379 32.81 31.48 -15.21
CA ALA A 379 34.11 30.84 -15.44
C ALA A 379 33.97 29.56 -16.30
N PRO A 380 35.03 29.14 -17.01
CA PRO A 380 35.00 27.95 -17.85
C PRO A 380 34.60 26.66 -17.10
N GLY A 381 33.94 25.75 -17.81
CA GLY A 381 33.43 24.51 -17.21
C GLY A 381 32.24 24.76 -16.30
N LEU A 382 32.13 24.01 -15.20
CA LEU A 382 31.08 24.25 -14.19
C LEU A 382 31.31 25.56 -13.42
N GLY A 383 32.50 26.17 -13.53
CA GLY A 383 32.86 27.41 -12.84
C GLY A 383 33.12 27.23 -11.34
N ILE A 384 33.36 26.00 -10.90
CA ILE A 384 33.71 25.60 -9.53
C ILE A 384 35.04 24.87 -9.52
N GLU A 385 35.68 24.86 -8.35
CA GLU A 385 36.94 24.13 -8.10
C GLU A 385 36.77 23.23 -6.88
N LEU A 386 37.45 22.08 -6.89
CA LEU A 386 37.39 21.10 -5.82
C LEU A 386 38.26 21.54 -4.63
N ASP A 387 37.65 21.66 -3.46
CA ASP A 387 38.38 21.81 -2.20
C ASP A 387 38.76 20.41 -1.69
N ARG A 388 40.03 20.05 -1.88
CA ARG A 388 40.54 18.71 -1.54
C ARG A 388 40.57 18.46 -0.03
N GLU A 389 40.74 19.49 0.79
CA GLU A 389 40.75 19.34 2.24
C GLU A 389 39.34 19.07 2.76
N ARG A 390 38.35 19.83 2.25
CA ARG A 390 36.95 19.58 2.60
C ARG A 390 36.45 18.23 2.05
N LEU A 391 36.85 17.86 0.83
CA LEU A 391 36.57 16.53 0.28
C LEU A 391 37.10 15.42 1.21
N ALA A 392 38.35 15.53 1.66
CA ALA A 392 38.94 14.56 2.58
C ALA A 392 38.19 14.52 3.92
N LYS A 393 37.78 15.68 4.46
CA LYS A 393 36.98 15.78 5.70
C LYS A 393 35.63 15.07 5.56
N LEU A 394 34.86 15.36 4.50
CA LEU A 394 33.55 14.75 4.28
C LEU A 394 33.65 13.27 3.88
N HIS A 395 34.76 12.85 3.27
CA HIS A 395 35.07 11.44 3.07
C HIS A 395 35.37 10.73 4.39
N GLN A 396 36.14 11.35 5.28
CA GLN A 396 36.37 10.81 6.62
C GLN A 396 35.06 10.69 7.39
N GLN A 397 34.17 11.69 7.28
CA GLN A 397 32.82 11.63 7.85
C GLN A 397 31.99 10.46 7.32
N TYR A 398 32.09 10.14 6.02
CA TYR A 398 31.46 8.94 5.43
C TYR A 398 31.99 7.63 6.02
N LEU A 399 33.31 7.57 6.26
CA LEU A 399 33.94 6.42 6.89
C LEU A 399 33.46 6.26 8.34
N ASP A 400 33.44 7.37 9.09
CA ASP A 400 33.16 7.41 10.52
C ASP A 400 31.67 7.18 10.85
N CYS A 401 30.74 7.73 10.05
CA CYS A 401 29.31 7.61 10.31
C CYS A 401 28.75 6.20 10.08
N GLY A 402 29.47 5.36 9.32
CA GLY A 402 29.12 3.96 9.06
C GLY A 402 27.91 3.74 8.13
N LEU A 403 27.24 4.79 7.66
CA LEU A 403 26.11 4.69 6.73
C LEU A 403 26.59 4.25 5.33
N ARG A 404 25.82 3.38 4.68
CA ARG A 404 26.20 2.77 3.37
C ARG A 404 25.09 2.81 2.33
N LYS A 405 23.91 3.30 2.70
CA LYS A 405 22.76 3.55 1.84
C LYS A 405 21.86 4.53 2.58
N ARG A 406 20.98 5.20 1.85
CA ARG A 406 19.91 5.99 2.47
C ARG A 406 18.75 5.09 2.90
N ASP A 407 18.34 5.13 4.17
CA ASP A 407 17.28 4.27 4.73
C ASP A 407 16.39 4.99 5.77
N ASP A 408 15.60 5.94 5.28
CA ASP A 408 14.68 6.74 6.09
C ASP A 408 13.66 5.88 6.88
N THR A 409 13.22 4.77 6.29
CA THR A 409 12.25 3.86 6.92
C THR A 409 12.84 3.13 8.12
N THR A 410 14.02 2.52 7.95
CA THR A 410 14.66 1.78 9.05
C THR A 410 15.11 2.74 10.14
N TYR A 411 15.55 3.96 9.78
CA TYR A 411 15.90 4.99 10.75
C TYR A 411 14.69 5.43 11.58
N MET A 412 13.54 5.73 10.94
CA MET A 412 12.28 6.01 11.65
C MET A 412 11.88 4.86 12.59
N GLN A 413 12.02 3.62 12.13
CA GLN A 413 11.68 2.42 12.93
C GLN A 413 12.54 2.25 14.20
N LYS A 414 13.70 2.92 14.32
CA LYS A 414 14.47 2.93 15.57
C LYS A 414 13.73 3.68 16.68
N PHE A 415 12.93 4.69 16.34
CA PHE A 415 12.23 5.56 17.30
C PHE A 415 10.72 5.29 17.34
N GLN A 416 10.16 4.88 16.22
CA GLN A 416 8.78 4.45 16.07
C GLN A 416 8.76 3.04 15.45
N PRO A 417 8.97 1.97 16.24
CA PRO A 417 9.02 0.60 15.71
C PRO A 417 7.78 0.17 14.92
N ASP A 418 6.66 0.85 15.18
CA ASP A 418 5.35 0.63 14.56
C ASP A 418 5.20 1.34 13.19
N PHE A 419 6.18 2.16 12.80
CA PHE A 419 6.17 2.90 11.54
C PHE A 419 6.23 1.96 10.33
N SER A 420 5.36 2.23 9.35
CA SER A 420 5.24 1.40 8.14
C SER A 420 5.20 2.25 6.88
N ALA A 421 6.21 2.07 6.03
CA ALA A 421 6.27 2.66 4.69
C ALA A 421 5.34 1.99 3.65
N LYS A 422 4.38 1.15 4.06
CA LYS A 422 3.51 0.37 3.14
C LYS A 422 2.14 1.00 2.94
N ILE A 423 1.74 1.02 1.68
CA ILE A 423 0.40 1.26 1.14
C ILE A 423 -0.10 -0.01 0.39
N PRO A 424 -1.31 -0.63 0.57
CA PRO A 424 -2.13 -1.04 1.74
C PRO A 424 -2.14 -2.60 2.06
N LYS A 425 -2.91 -3.11 3.07
CA LYS A 425 -2.61 -4.34 3.87
C LYS A 425 -3.74 -5.39 4.18
N CYS A 426 -4.23 -6.28 3.27
CA CYS A 426 -4.87 -7.58 3.67
C CYS A 426 -4.65 -8.82 2.75
N PHE A 427 -3.58 -8.86 1.96
CA PHE A 427 -3.33 -9.82 0.87
C PHE A 427 -3.20 -11.34 1.24
N VAL A 428 -2.87 -11.67 2.49
CA VAL A 428 -2.44 -13.03 2.92
C VAL A 428 -3.47 -14.13 2.66
N TYR A 429 -4.71 -13.87 3.01
CA TYR A 429 -5.71 -14.93 3.09
C TYR A 429 -6.08 -15.52 1.72
N GLY A 430 -6.16 -14.65 0.70
CA GLY A 430 -6.47 -15.10 -0.64
C GLY A 430 -5.41 -16.06 -1.18
N ILE A 431 -4.14 -15.87 -0.77
CA ILE A 431 -3.07 -16.77 -1.17
C ILE A 431 -3.24 -18.15 -0.55
N ASP A 432 -3.44 -18.25 0.77
CA ASP A 432 -3.53 -19.53 1.49
C ASP A 432 -4.69 -20.43 0.98
N THR A 433 -5.78 -19.81 0.52
CA THR A 433 -6.93 -20.55 -0.04
C THR A 433 -6.80 -20.85 -1.52
N GLY A 434 -6.23 -19.94 -2.31
CA GLY A 434 -6.08 -20.14 -3.75
C GLY A 434 -4.95 -21.09 -4.14
N ILE A 435 -3.85 -21.08 -3.39
CA ILE A 435 -2.61 -21.74 -3.83
C ILE A 435 -2.77 -23.25 -3.93
N ILE A 436 -3.53 -23.86 -3.00
CA ILE A 436 -3.70 -25.31 -2.92
C ILE A 436 -4.37 -25.90 -4.17
N ALA A 437 -5.31 -25.19 -4.78
CA ALA A 437 -6.02 -25.65 -5.97
C ALA A 437 -5.06 -25.84 -7.16
N SER A 438 -4.05 -24.98 -7.25
CA SER A 438 -2.97 -25.13 -8.24
C SER A 438 -1.96 -26.20 -7.83
N THR A 439 -1.58 -26.27 -6.55
CA THR A 439 -0.60 -27.23 -6.02
C THR A 439 -1.03 -28.69 -6.24
N ILE A 440 -2.28 -29.04 -5.92
CA ILE A 440 -2.78 -30.41 -6.09
C ILE A 440 -2.92 -30.84 -7.55
N ALA A 441 -2.95 -29.88 -8.47
CA ALA A 441 -3.03 -30.13 -9.91
C ALA A 441 -1.66 -30.45 -10.53
N GLN A 442 -0.55 -30.09 -9.87
CA GLN A 442 0.79 -30.27 -10.40
C GLN A 442 1.26 -31.73 -10.37
N LYS A 443 2.04 -32.11 -11.39
CA LYS A 443 2.45 -33.52 -11.61
C LYS A 443 3.50 -34.00 -10.60
N THR A 444 4.49 -33.16 -10.26
CA THR A 444 5.53 -33.55 -9.30
C THR A 444 4.99 -33.66 -7.88
N PHE A 445 4.01 -32.81 -7.52
CA PHE A 445 3.28 -32.93 -6.25
C PHE A 445 2.57 -34.28 -6.12
N LYS A 446 1.83 -34.68 -7.16
CA LYS A 446 1.14 -35.98 -7.21
C LYS A 446 2.13 -37.14 -7.09
N LEU A 447 3.25 -37.09 -7.80
CA LEU A 447 4.29 -38.11 -7.74
C LEU A 447 4.86 -38.24 -6.32
N TYR A 448 5.16 -37.10 -5.68
CA TYR A 448 5.79 -37.07 -4.36
C TYR A 448 4.83 -37.48 -3.24
N MET A 449 3.57 -37.03 -3.29
CA MET A 449 2.58 -37.24 -2.20
C MET A 449 1.69 -38.47 -2.39
N TYR A 450 1.43 -38.90 -3.62
CA TYR A 450 0.54 -40.04 -3.93
C TYR A 450 1.30 -41.26 -4.47
N GLY A 451 2.58 -41.11 -4.82
CA GLY A 451 3.39 -42.18 -5.40
C GLY A 451 3.16 -42.36 -6.91
N SER A 452 3.58 -43.51 -7.45
CA SER A 452 3.55 -43.81 -8.89
C SER A 452 2.15 -43.90 -9.50
N SER A 453 1.09 -44.03 -8.68
CA SER A 453 -0.30 -44.02 -9.16
C SER A 453 -0.79 -42.64 -9.57
N LEU A 454 -0.08 -41.56 -9.19
CA LEU A 454 -0.40 -40.14 -9.46
C LEU A 454 -1.80 -39.67 -8.98
N ASP A 455 -2.61 -40.56 -8.43
CA ASP A 455 -3.89 -40.26 -7.82
C ASP A 455 -4.10 -41.14 -6.58
N ASN A 456 -4.56 -40.51 -5.50
CA ASN A 456 -4.97 -41.15 -4.27
C ASN A 456 -6.06 -40.28 -3.63
N ALA A 457 -7.32 -40.67 -3.87
CA ALA A 457 -8.48 -39.91 -3.45
C ALA A 457 -8.51 -39.67 -1.93
N SER A 458 -8.11 -40.67 -1.12
CA SER A 458 -8.09 -40.57 0.34
C SER A 458 -7.06 -39.56 0.85
N VAL A 459 -5.84 -39.56 0.29
CA VAL A 459 -4.79 -38.61 0.68
C VAL A 459 -5.12 -37.20 0.20
N ARG A 460 -5.62 -37.06 -1.05
CA ARG A 460 -6.09 -35.78 -1.59
C ARG A 460 -7.21 -35.19 -0.73
N ALA A 461 -8.21 -36.00 -0.38
CA ALA A 461 -9.29 -35.60 0.51
C ALA A 461 -8.76 -35.22 1.90
N GLY A 462 -7.79 -35.95 2.45
CA GLY A 462 -7.13 -35.62 3.72
C GLY A 462 -6.43 -34.27 3.72
N ILE A 463 -5.69 -33.94 2.65
CA ILE A 463 -4.96 -32.65 2.51
C ILE A 463 -5.94 -31.47 2.39
N VAL A 464 -7.04 -31.64 1.65
CA VAL A 464 -8.07 -30.60 1.49
C VAL A 464 -8.88 -30.44 2.78
N SER A 465 -9.32 -31.55 3.39
CA SER A 465 -10.17 -31.54 4.60
C SER A 465 -9.41 -31.13 5.87
N GLY A 466 -8.10 -31.43 5.97
CA GLY A 466 -7.27 -31.02 7.10
C GLY A 466 -7.29 -29.52 7.36
N TYR A 467 -7.36 -28.72 6.29
CA TYR A 467 -7.54 -27.27 6.38
C TYR A 467 -8.89 -26.88 6.99
N TYR A 468 -9.99 -27.49 6.54
CA TYR A 468 -11.31 -27.17 7.07
C TYR A 468 -11.51 -27.66 8.51
N ALA A 469 -10.85 -28.75 8.91
CA ALA A 469 -10.80 -29.19 10.30
C ALA A 469 -10.10 -28.14 11.17
N GLY A 470 -8.90 -27.68 10.76
CA GLY A 470 -8.22 -26.56 11.41
C GLY A 470 -9.08 -25.30 11.46
N TYR A 471 -9.78 -24.99 10.36
CA TYR A 471 -10.68 -23.84 10.26
C TYR A 471 -11.82 -23.88 11.30
N ALA A 472 -12.40 -25.06 11.54
CA ALA A 472 -13.40 -25.25 12.58
C ALA A 472 -12.81 -24.97 13.98
N PHE A 473 -11.66 -25.54 14.32
CA PHE A 473 -11.04 -25.27 15.63
C PHE A 473 -10.63 -23.81 15.80
N GLY A 474 -10.11 -23.17 14.75
CA GLY A 474 -9.75 -21.76 14.75
C GLY A 474 -10.96 -20.84 14.96
N SER A 475 -12.06 -21.09 14.27
CA SER A 475 -13.29 -20.28 14.41
C SER A 475 -13.95 -20.46 15.77
N GLY A 476 -14.00 -21.68 16.30
CA GLY A 476 -14.42 -21.93 17.69
C GLY A 476 -13.52 -21.25 18.71
N GLY A 477 -12.19 -21.26 18.51
CA GLY A 477 -11.25 -20.57 19.38
C GLY A 477 -11.33 -19.04 19.27
N SER A 478 -11.64 -18.50 18.09
CA SER A 478 -11.82 -17.07 17.86
C SER A 478 -12.99 -16.50 18.66
N ALA A 479 -14.10 -17.26 18.74
CA ALA A 479 -15.29 -16.93 19.51
C ALA A 479 -14.95 -16.62 20.97
N TYR A 480 -13.97 -17.33 21.52
CA TYR A 480 -13.52 -17.16 22.90
C TYR A 480 -12.46 -16.07 23.07
N THR A 481 -11.48 -16.03 22.16
CA THR A 481 -10.31 -15.15 22.28
C THR A 481 -10.64 -13.68 21.99
N MET A 482 -11.56 -13.40 21.06
CA MET A 482 -11.93 -12.02 20.69
C MET A 482 -12.37 -11.17 21.89
N ASP A 483 -13.10 -11.76 22.83
CA ASP A 483 -13.60 -11.07 24.02
C ASP A 483 -12.66 -11.19 25.23
N ARG A 484 -11.93 -12.32 25.35
CA ARG A 484 -11.02 -12.54 26.48
C ARG A 484 -9.72 -11.73 26.38
N ILE A 485 -9.02 -11.80 25.25
CA ILE A 485 -7.66 -11.23 25.08
C ILE A 485 -7.65 -9.97 24.22
N SER A 486 -8.60 -9.81 23.29
CA SER A 486 -8.83 -8.71 22.32
C SER A 486 -8.76 -9.19 20.87
N ARG A 487 -9.41 -8.41 19.99
CA ARG A 487 -9.42 -8.63 18.54
C ARG A 487 -8.00 -8.62 17.95
N ARG A 488 -7.14 -7.68 18.39
CA ARG A 488 -5.73 -7.54 17.95
C ARG A 488 -4.93 -8.82 18.23
N TRP A 489 -4.96 -9.31 19.48
CA TRP A 489 -4.19 -10.50 19.85
C TRP A 489 -4.74 -11.77 19.20
N THR A 490 -6.05 -11.87 18.99
CA THR A 490 -6.65 -12.96 18.22
C THR A 490 -6.16 -12.97 16.76
N LEU A 491 -6.08 -11.80 16.11
CA LEU A 491 -5.51 -11.68 14.76
C LEU A 491 -4.04 -12.11 14.72
N LEU A 492 -3.24 -11.73 15.73
CA LEU A 492 -1.82 -12.09 15.79
C LEU A 492 -1.62 -13.59 15.97
N LEU A 493 -2.41 -14.22 16.86
CA LEU A 493 -2.40 -15.67 17.06
C LEU A 493 -2.71 -16.39 15.73
N GLY A 494 -3.70 -15.88 14.99
CA GLY A 494 -4.04 -16.35 13.66
C GLY A 494 -2.86 -16.20 12.69
N ALA A 495 -2.27 -15.01 12.57
CA ALA A 495 -1.18 -14.75 11.64
C ALA A 495 0.05 -15.63 11.91
N THR A 496 0.44 -15.80 13.18
CA THR A 496 1.55 -16.69 13.58
C THR A 496 1.27 -18.15 13.21
N ALA A 497 0.01 -18.62 13.38
CA ALA A 497 -0.38 -19.95 12.95
C ALA A 497 -0.30 -20.14 11.41
N SER A 498 -0.55 -19.09 10.61
CA SER A 498 -0.39 -19.17 9.14
C SER A 498 1.09 -19.28 8.76
N VAL A 499 1.99 -18.53 9.41
CA VAL A 499 3.45 -18.66 9.19
C VAL A 499 3.92 -20.10 9.46
N ILE A 500 3.52 -20.68 10.60
CA ILE A 500 3.86 -22.07 10.95
C ILE A 500 3.28 -23.04 9.91
N GLY A 501 2.01 -22.87 9.54
CA GLY A 501 1.35 -23.70 8.53
C GLY A 501 2.02 -23.64 7.16
N ALA A 502 2.42 -22.46 6.71
CA ALA A 502 3.10 -22.24 5.44
C ALA A 502 4.51 -22.87 5.42
N ILE A 503 5.27 -22.74 6.52
CA ILE A 503 6.59 -23.39 6.67
C ILE A 503 6.43 -24.92 6.61
N LEU A 504 5.49 -25.50 7.36
CA LEU A 504 5.26 -26.94 7.39
C LEU A 504 4.81 -27.49 6.03
N GLN A 505 3.95 -26.77 5.31
CA GLN A 505 3.52 -27.14 3.96
C GLN A 505 4.69 -27.10 2.97
N THR A 506 5.51 -26.04 3.02
CA THR A 506 6.67 -25.88 2.14
C THR A 506 7.74 -26.94 2.40
N ALA A 507 7.97 -27.28 3.67
CA ALA A 507 8.94 -28.27 4.10
C ALA A 507 8.40 -29.71 4.12
N ALA A 508 7.17 -29.95 3.67
CA ALA A 508 6.53 -31.26 3.78
C ALA A 508 7.36 -32.37 3.12
N VAL A 509 7.65 -33.43 3.87
CA VAL A 509 8.38 -34.62 3.38
C VAL A 509 7.47 -35.84 3.20
N ASN A 510 6.25 -35.80 3.75
CA ASN A 510 5.25 -36.83 3.63
C ASN A 510 3.82 -36.23 3.69
N PRO A 511 2.78 -36.98 3.31
CA PRO A 511 1.41 -36.47 3.32
C PRO A 511 0.89 -36.08 4.71
N ALA A 512 1.34 -36.74 5.77
CA ALA A 512 0.91 -36.43 7.13
C ALA A 512 1.39 -35.02 7.56
N MET A 513 2.64 -34.68 7.28
CA MET A 513 3.20 -33.35 7.53
C MET A 513 2.47 -32.28 6.71
N MET A 514 2.09 -32.58 5.47
CA MET A 514 1.26 -31.70 4.66
C MET A 514 -0.11 -31.45 5.29
N ILE A 515 -0.78 -32.52 5.77
CA ILE A 515 -2.08 -32.41 6.45
C ILE A 515 -1.98 -31.58 7.73
N VAL A 516 -0.92 -31.76 8.52
CA VAL A 516 -0.67 -30.96 9.73
C VAL A 516 -0.43 -29.49 9.37
N GLY A 517 0.39 -29.20 8.36
CA GLY A 517 0.59 -27.83 7.87
C GLY A 517 -0.70 -27.17 7.40
N ARG A 518 -1.55 -27.94 6.68
CA ARG A 518 -2.89 -27.49 6.27
C ARG A 518 -3.80 -27.21 7.45
N ALA A 519 -3.76 -28.03 8.51
CA ALA A 519 -4.53 -27.80 9.72
C ALA A 519 -4.13 -26.49 10.43
N PHE A 520 -2.83 -26.15 10.47
CA PHE A 520 -2.36 -24.86 11.01
C PHE A 520 -2.82 -23.66 10.17
N SER A 521 -2.70 -23.73 8.84
CA SER A 521 -3.23 -22.67 7.96
C SER A 521 -4.77 -22.54 8.05
N GLY A 522 -5.45 -23.66 8.25
CA GLY A 522 -6.88 -23.70 8.56
C GLY A 522 -7.20 -22.99 9.86
N PHE A 523 -6.50 -23.33 10.94
CA PHE A 523 -6.66 -22.71 12.26
C PHE A 523 -6.43 -21.20 12.22
N SER A 524 -5.39 -20.77 11.50
CA SER A 524 -5.14 -19.35 11.23
C SER A 524 -6.34 -18.67 10.58
N THR A 525 -6.85 -19.26 9.50
CA THR A 525 -8.04 -18.76 8.81
C THR A 525 -9.22 -18.66 9.76
N GLY A 526 -9.45 -19.68 10.59
CA GLY A 526 -10.51 -19.67 11.59
C GLY A 526 -10.40 -18.58 12.63
N MET A 527 -9.19 -18.15 12.95
CA MET A 527 -8.97 -17.01 13.84
C MET A 527 -9.19 -15.67 13.12
N VAL A 528 -8.65 -15.51 11.91
CA VAL A 528 -8.65 -14.23 11.20
C VAL A 528 -10.02 -13.90 10.60
N TYR A 529 -10.72 -14.88 10.01
CA TYR A 529 -11.97 -14.69 9.28
C TYR A 529 -13.13 -14.07 10.07
N PRO A 530 -13.46 -14.55 11.27
CA PRO A 530 -14.48 -13.94 12.11
C PRO A 530 -13.98 -12.65 12.77
N THR A 531 -12.69 -12.57 13.11
CA THR A 531 -12.14 -11.44 13.88
C THR A 531 -11.97 -10.17 13.05
N ALA A 532 -11.47 -10.28 11.81
CA ALA A 532 -11.23 -9.13 10.95
C ALA A 532 -12.49 -8.27 10.67
N PRO A 533 -13.64 -8.83 10.25
CA PRO A 533 -14.84 -8.03 10.00
C PRO A 533 -15.43 -7.45 11.29
N VAL A 534 -15.35 -8.16 12.43
CA VAL A 534 -15.77 -7.62 13.73
C VAL A 534 -14.89 -6.44 14.13
N TYR A 535 -13.57 -6.59 14.00
CA TYR A 535 -12.61 -5.54 14.30
C TYR A 535 -12.84 -4.31 13.41
N LEU A 536 -12.96 -4.50 12.10
CA LEU A 536 -13.21 -3.41 11.15
C LEU A 536 -14.56 -2.73 11.41
N ALA A 537 -15.62 -3.50 11.70
CA ALA A 537 -16.94 -2.95 12.02
C ALA A 537 -16.94 -2.11 13.31
N GLU A 538 -16.14 -2.52 14.32
CA GLU A 538 -16.05 -1.82 15.60
C GLU A 538 -15.23 -0.54 15.53
N LEU A 539 -14.30 -0.42 14.58
CA LEU A 539 -13.52 0.78 14.31
C LEU A 539 -14.21 1.74 13.34
N SER A 540 -14.98 1.18 12.39
CA SER A 540 -15.61 1.94 11.32
C SER A 540 -16.79 2.78 11.79
N LEU A 541 -16.95 3.93 11.15
CA LEU A 541 -18.20 4.70 11.20
C LEU A 541 -19.32 3.98 10.42
N PRO A 542 -20.59 4.14 10.82
CA PRO A 542 -21.74 3.54 10.13
C PRO A 542 -21.82 3.82 8.62
N GLU A 543 -21.35 5.00 8.20
CA GLU A 543 -21.41 5.48 6.82
C GLU A 543 -20.41 4.78 5.90
N ASN A 544 -19.23 4.41 6.42
CA ASN A 544 -18.12 3.85 5.65
C ASN A 544 -17.82 2.38 6.02
N ARG A 545 -18.66 1.77 6.85
CA ARG A 545 -18.46 0.39 7.33
C ARG A 545 -18.46 -0.62 6.18
N GLY A 546 -19.35 -0.45 5.21
CA GLY A 546 -19.43 -1.35 4.06
C GLY A 546 -18.15 -1.32 3.24
N PHE A 547 -17.59 -0.14 3.00
CA PHE A 547 -16.32 0.06 2.31
C PHE A 547 -15.15 -0.57 3.08
N LEU A 548 -14.98 -0.27 4.38
CA LEU A 548 -13.84 -0.75 5.17
C LEU A 548 -13.84 -2.28 5.33
N VAL A 549 -15.00 -2.87 5.63
CA VAL A 549 -15.14 -4.34 5.68
C VAL A 549 -15.07 -4.93 4.26
N GLY A 550 -15.50 -4.19 3.24
CA GLY A 550 -15.42 -4.58 1.83
C GLY A 550 -13.99 -4.63 1.28
N LEU A 551 -13.09 -3.78 1.77
CA LEU A 551 -11.65 -3.83 1.44
C LEU A 551 -11.02 -5.16 1.85
N LYS A 552 -11.45 -5.75 2.99
CA LYS A 552 -11.05 -7.11 3.38
C LYS A 552 -11.48 -8.13 2.31
N GLY A 553 -12.68 -7.99 1.75
CA GLY A 553 -13.16 -8.83 0.66
C GLY A 553 -12.34 -8.67 -0.63
N LEU A 554 -11.95 -7.44 -0.98
CA LEU A 554 -11.06 -7.14 -2.11
C LEU A 554 -9.69 -7.80 -1.95
N MET A 555 -9.09 -7.67 -0.78
CA MET A 555 -7.79 -8.25 -0.51
C MET A 555 -7.81 -9.80 -0.53
N ASN A 556 -8.90 -10.42 -0.07
CA ASN A 556 -9.12 -11.85 -0.26
C ASN A 556 -9.10 -12.21 -1.76
N THR A 557 -9.84 -11.48 -2.59
CA THR A 557 -9.90 -11.77 -4.02
C THR A 557 -8.57 -11.54 -4.74
N LEU A 558 -7.82 -10.49 -4.37
CA LEU A 558 -6.47 -10.24 -4.90
C LEU A 558 -5.48 -11.33 -4.51
N GLY A 559 -5.53 -11.83 -3.28
CA GLY A 559 -4.68 -12.95 -2.89
C GLY A 559 -5.04 -14.22 -3.68
N PHE A 560 -6.32 -14.48 -3.95
CA PHE A 560 -6.74 -15.63 -4.76
C PHE A 560 -6.26 -15.51 -6.20
N PHE A 561 -6.38 -14.32 -6.78
CA PHE A 561 -5.84 -14.00 -8.10
C PHE A 561 -4.33 -14.23 -8.15
N ALA A 562 -3.58 -13.71 -7.18
CA ALA A 562 -2.13 -13.90 -7.09
C ALA A 562 -1.76 -15.38 -6.96
N ALA A 563 -2.47 -16.14 -6.12
CA ALA A 563 -2.23 -17.57 -5.98
C ALA A 563 -2.47 -18.36 -7.27
N GLY A 564 -3.50 -18.02 -8.06
CA GLY A 564 -3.73 -18.63 -9.37
C GLY A 564 -2.55 -18.44 -10.32
N TRP A 565 -2.01 -17.21 -10.39
CA TRP A 565 -0.85 -16.89 -11.23
C TRP A 565 0.46 -17.48 -10.71
N VAL A 566 0.70 -17.47 -9.40
CA VAL A 566 1.86 -18.13 -8.79
C VAL A 566 1.81 -19.64 -9.04
N GLY A 567 0.62 -20.24 -8.95
CA GLY A 567 0.39 -21.65 -9.28
C GLY A 567 0.68 -21.98 -10.73
N TYR A 568 0.24 -21.12 -11.66
CA TYR A 568 0.53 -21.23 -13.09
C TYR A 568 2.02 -21.05 -13.39
N ALA A 569 2.66 -20.03 -12.81
CA ALA A 569 4.11 -19.80 -12.93
C ALA A 569 4.91 -20.97 -12.37
N GLY A 570 4.50 -21.51 -11.22
CA GLY A 570 5.09 -22.72 -10.62
C GLY A 570 5.03 -23.93 -11.53
N SER A 571 4.03 -24.03 -12.42
CA SER A 571 3.91 -25.15 -13.37
C SER A 571 5.07 -25.25 -14.37
N PHE A 572 5.81 -24.16 -14.60
CA PHE A 572 7.00 -24.13 -15.47
C PHE A 572 8.30 -24.55 -14.77
N ALA A 573 8.30 -24.68 -13.44
CA ALA A 573 9.48 -25.09 -12.69
C ALA A 573 9.74 -26.61 -12.78
N VAL A 574 11.01 -27.00 -12.63
CA VAL A 574 11.46 -28.39 -12.74
C VAL A 574 11.60 -29.03 -11.36
N GLY A 575 11.13 -30.27 -11.20
CA GLY A 575 11.26 -31.05 -9.97
C GLY A 575 10.30 -30.61 -8.85
N ASP A 576 10.70 -30.82 -7.59
CA ASP A 576 9.87 -30.51 -6.41
C ASP A 576 9.66 -29.00 -6.20
N LEU A 577 10.46 -28.16 -6.87
CA LEU A 577 10.29 -26.71 -6.89
C LEU A 577 8.93 -26.30 -7.48
N GLN A 578 8.32 -27.14 -8.32
CA GLN A 578 7.01 -26.90 -8.93
C GLN A 578 5.95 -26.52 -7.89
N TRP A 579 5.94 -27.23 -6.75
CA TRP A 579 4.92 -27.09 -5.71
C TRP A 579 5.45 -26.44 -4.42
N ARG A 580 6.74 -26.60 -4.10
CA ARG A 580 7.35 -26.00 -2.90
C ARG A 580 7.48 -24.48 -3.02
N VAL A 581 7.86 -23.95 -4.18
CA VAL A 581 8.02 -22.49 -4.37
C VAL A 581 6.66 -21.79 -4.27
N PRO A 582 5.58 -22.24 -4.95
CA PRO A 582 4.25 -21.68 -4.74
C PRO A 582 3.80 -21.71 -3.28
N LEU A 583 4.01 -22.81 -2.55
CA LEU A 583 3.65 -22.88 -1.13
C LEU A 583 4.49 -21.94 -0.26
N ALA A 584 5.77 -21.73 -0.58
CA ALA A 584 6.66 -20.80 0.13
C ALA A 584 6.18 -19.35 0.03
N THR A 585 5.49 -18.99 -1.06
CA THR A 585 4.95 -17.62 -1.25
C THR A 585 3.87 -17.23 -0.25
N GLN A 586 3.32 -18.19 0.52
CA GLN A 586 2.43 -17.91 1.65
C GLN A 586 3.16 -17.28 2.85
N ILE A 587 4.47 -17.51 3.01
CA ILE A 587 5.25 -17.07 4.18
C ILE A 587 5.39 -15.53 4.23
N PRO A 588 5.87 -14.84 3.18
CA PRO A 588 6.03 -13.39 3.21
C PRO A 588 4.75 -12.61 3.57
N PRO A 589 3.57 -12.89 2.97
CA PRO A 589 2.37 -12.17 3.32
C PRO A 589 1.91 -12.52 4.75
N ALA A 590 2.01 -13.78 5.20
CA ALA A 590 1.65 -14.16 6.57
C ALA A 590 2.52 -13.49 7.64
N LEU A 591 3.84 -13.41 7.40
CA LEU A 591 4.77 -12.69 8.27
C LEU A 591 4.45 -11.20 8.29
N CYS A 592 4.12 -10.62 7.12
CA CYS A 592 3.64 -9.25 7.05
C CYS A 592 2.38 -9.07 7.89
N LEU A 593 1.36 -9.92 7.80
CA LEU A 593 0.17 -9.77 8.64
C LEU A 593 0.50 -9.88 10.14
N ALA A 594 1.39 -10.79 10.54
CA ALA A 594 1.79 -10.96 11.94
C ALA A 594 2.45 -9.69 12.49
N VAL A 595 3.48 -9.19 11.80
CA VAL A 595 4.19 -7.97 12.19
C VAL A 595 3.22 -6.78 12.23
N MET A 596 2.38 -6.64 11.22
CA MET A 596 1.49 -5.48 11.08
C MET A 596 0.32 -5.49 12.08
N THR A 597 -0.08 -6.66 12.55
CA THR A 597 -1.10 -6.79 13.61
C THR A 597 -0.58 -6.27 14.96
N ILE A 598 0.74 -6.30 15.18
CA ILE A 598 1.35 -5.71 16.38
C ILE A 598 1.08 -4.20 16.42
N PHE A 599 0.83 -3.53 15.30
CA PHE A 599 0.65 -2.08 15.25
C PHE A 599 -0.82 -1.62 15.20
N LEU A 600 -1.75 -2.56 15.26
CA LEU A 600 -3.18 -2.25 15.22
C LEU A 600 -3.67 -1.71 16.58
N PRO A 601 -4.50 -0.63 16.59
CA PRO A 601 -5.11 -0.15 17.83
C PRO A 601 -6.08 -1.20 18.41
N TYR A 602 -6.34 -1.14 19.70
CA TYR A 602 -7.38 -1.97 20.30
C TYR A 602 -8.76 -1.49 19.87
N SER A 603 -9.75 -2.40 19.84
CA SER A 603 -11.14 -2.01 19.59
C SER A 603 -11.64 -1.10 20.72
N PRO A 604 -12.19 0.10 20.44
CA PRO A 604 -12.74 0.99 21.47
C PRO A 604 -13.83 0.32 22.31
N ARG A 605 -14.71 -0.44 21.65
CA ARG A 605 -15.79 -1.17 22.32
C ARG A 605 -15.25 -2.27 23.23
N TRP A 606 -14.17 -2.94 22.82
CA TRP A 606 -13.51 -3.92 23.69
C TRP A 606 -12.84 -3.25 24.89
N LEU A 607 -12.14 -2.13 24.70
CA LEU A 607 -11.51 -1.36 25.79
C LEU A 607 -12.54 -0.87 26.81
N ALA A 608 -13.64 -0.27 26.34
CA ALA A 608 -14.75 0.16 27.19
C ALA A 608 -15.38 -1.03 27.94
N SER A 609 -15.52 -2.20 27.30
CA SER A 609 -16.00 -3.42 27.98
C SER A 609 -15.09 -3.93 29.11
N LYS A 610 -13.83 -3.49 29.13
CA LYS A 610 -12.81 -3.78 30.15
C LYS A 610 -12.59 -2.61 31.11
N GLU A 611 -13.51 -1.64 31.12
CA GLU A 611 -13.46 -0.44 31.97
C GLU A 611 -12.23 0.45 31.71
N ARG A 612 -11.60 0.33 30.52
CA ARG A 612 -10.46 1.15 30.08
C ARG A 612 -10.96 2.32 29.22
N TYR A 613 -11.75 3.20 29.84
CA TYR A 613 -12.47 4.28 29.16
C TYR A 613 -11.55 5.31 28.51
N ASP A 614 -10.47 5.72 29.17
CA ASP A 614 -9.55 6.75 28.64
C ASP A 614 -8.87 6.29 27.34
N GLU A 615 -8.40 5.03 27.32
CA GLU A 615 -7.80 4.44 26.12
C GLU A 615 -8.85 4.26 25.00
N ALA A 616 -10.08 3.86 25.35
CA ALA A 616 -11.16 3.74 24.39
C ALA A 616 -11.49 5.10 23.75
N LYS A 617 -11.53 6.16 24.56
CA LYS A 617 -11.75 7.54 24.12
C LYS A 617 -10.61 8.02 23.23
N GLN A 618 -9.35 7.74 23.60
CA GLN A 618 -8.18 8.10 22.80
C GLN A 618 -8.17 7.42 21.43
N VAL A 619 -8.55 6.14 21.36
CA VAL A 619 -8.68 5.42 20.09
C VAL A 619 -9.82 6.00 19.25
N MET A 620 -10.98 6.30 19.83
CA MET A 620 -12.10 6.98 19.14
C MET A 620 -11.67 8.35 18.60
N TYR A 621 -10.98 9.17 19.41
CA TYR A 621 -10.44 10.46 18.99
C TYR A 621 -9.43 10.34 17.85
N THR A 622 -8.64 9.26 17.83
CA THR A 622 -7.67 9.02 16.76
C THR A 622 -8.37 8.62 15.46
N LEU A 623 -9.41 7.78 15.52
CA LEU A 623 -10.07 7.21 14.36
C LEU A 623 -11.18 8.12 13.78
N HIS A 624 -11.92 8.83 14.63
CA HIS A 624 -13.10 9.62 14.25
C HIS A 624 -12.86 11.13 14.36
N LYS A 625 -11.60 11.56 14.47
CA LYS A 625 -11.15 12.96 14.65
C LYS A 625 -11.87 14.00 13.79
N HIS A 626 -12.28 13.61 12.58
CA HIS A 626 -12.92 14.47 11.58
C HIS A 626 -14.37 14.86 11.89
N ARG A 627 -15.06 14.22 12.86
CA ARG A 627 -16.45 14.57 13.24
C ARG A 627 -16.55 15.71 14.28
N GLY A 628 -15.43 16.21 14.77
CA GLY A 628 -15.38 17.19 15.87
C GLY A 628 -15.48 16.51 17.25
N SER A 629 -14.92 17.15 18.28
CA SER A 629 -14.82 16.57 19.62
C SER A 629 -16.19 16.27 20.23
N GLU A 630 -17.15 17.19 20.13
CA GLU A 630 -18.49 17.05 20.72
C GLU A 630 -19.25 15.81 20.21
N VAL A 631 -19.15 15.50 18.91
CA VAL A 631 -19.80 14.31 18.32
C VAL A 631 -19.15 13.03 18.82
N ILE A 632 -17.82 13.02 18.95
CA ILE A 632 -17.06 11.86 19.47
C ILE A 632 -17.40 11.64 20.94
N GLU A 633 -17.52 12.69 21.74
CA GLU A 633 -17.90 12.56 23.15
C GLU A 633 -19.31 12.01 23.32
N ARG A 634 -20.24 12.46 22.48
CA ARG A 634 -21.59 11.93 22.46
C ARG A 634 -21.64 10.46 22.06
N GLU A 635 -21.00 10.08 20.96
CA GLU A 635 -20.92 8.67 20.53
C GLU A 635 -20.23 7.79 21.59
N PHE A 636 -19.20 8.33 22.24
CA PHE A 636 -18.50 7.64 23.32
C PHE A 636 -19.40 7.45 24.55
N ALA A 637 -20.18 8.46 24.93
CA ALA A 637 -21.14 8.38 26.02
C ALA A 637 -22.27 7.38 25.71
N GLU A 638 -22.82 7.42 24.49
CA GLU A 638 -23.82 6.46 24.01
C GLU A 638 -23.26 5.03 24.04
N MET A 639 -22.04 4.82 23.54
CA MET A 639 -21.34 3.54 23.59
C MET A 639 -21.12 3.06 25.02
N CYS A 640 -20.63 3.91 25.93
CA CYS A 640 -20.35 3.53 27.31
C CYS A 640 -21.63 3.20 28.07
N SER A 641 -22.70 3.98 27.90
CA SER A 641 -23.99 3.73 28.54
C SER A 641 -24.62 2.41 28.09
N GLN A 642 -24.53 2.10 26.79
CA GLN A 642 -24.99 0.81 26.25
C GLN A 642 -24.14 -0.35 26.77
N ILE A 643 -22.82 -0.19 26.83
CA ILE A 643 -21.90 -1.19 27.39
C ILE A 643 -22.18 -1.42 28.87
N GLN A 644 -22.49 -0.38 29.65
CA GLN A 644 -22.83 -0.49 31.08
C GLN A 644 -24.09 -1.34 31.27
N LEU A 645 -25.16 -1.04 30.50
CA LEU A 645 -26.43 -1.78 30.51
C LEU A 645 -26.26 -3.25 30.08
N GLU A 646 -25.37 -3.52 29.12
CA GLU A 646 -25.01 -4.88 28.71
C GLU A 646 -24.06 -5.57 29.70
N SER A 647 -23.23 -4.80 30.42
CA SER A 647 -22.29 -5.32 31.43
C SER A 647 -22.99 -5.83 32.68
N GLU A 648 -24.12 -5.25 33.07
CA GLU A 648 -25.00 -5.77 34.12
C GLU A 648 -25.59 -7.14 33.76
N LYS A 649 -25.63 -7.45 32.45
CA LYS A 649 -26.09 -8.74 31.90
C LYS A 649 -24.92 -9.73 31.67
N LYS A 650 -23.65 -9.37 31.92
CA LYS A 650 -22.48 -10.23 31.69
C LYS A 650 -22.60 -11.55 32.45
N LYS A 651 -22.69 -12.64 31.69
CA LYS A 651 -22.60 -14.01 32.19
C LYS A 651 -21.37 -14.69 31.58
N ASN A 652 -20.97 -15.83 32.14
CA ASN A 652 -19.81 -16.60 31.69
C ASN A 652 -19.88 -16.89 30.17
N ALA A 653 -18.72 -17.07 29.52
CA ALA A 653 -18.64 -17.34 28.08
C ALA A 653 -19.53 -18.51 27.62
N MET A 654 -19.68 -19.55 28.47
CA MET A 654 -20.58 -20.67 28.20
C MET A 654 -22.06 -20.28 28.25
N THR A 655 -22.42 -19.35 29.13
CA THR A 655 -23.78 -18.80 29.19
C THR A 655 -24.07 -17.91 27.99
N ASN A 656 -23.10 -17.14 27.50
CA ASN A 656 -23.25 -16.36 26.27
C ASN A 656 -23.43 -17.26 25.04
N PHE A 657 -22.73 -18.39 24.98
CA PHE A 657 -22.95 -19.40 23.94
C PHE A 657 -24.38 -19.98 23.99
N LEU A 658 -24.88 -20.35 25.19
CA LEU A 658 -26.24 -20.84 25.35
C LEU A 658 -27.30 -19.77 25.01
N ASN A 659 -26.99 -18.49 25.28
CA ASN A 659 -27.89 -17.38 24.96
C ASN A 659 -28.15 -17.24 23.46
N LEU A 660 -27.22 -17.66 22.59
CA LEU A 660 -27.41 -17.66 21.13
C LEU A 660 -28.64 -18.48 20.69
N PHE A 661 -29.03 -19.48 21.48
CA PHE A 661 -30.14 -20.40 21.19
C PHE A 661 -31.43 -20.04 21.92
N THR A 662 -31.45 -18.95 22.68
CA THR A 662 -32.67 -18.48 23.34
C THR A 662 -33.68 -17.94 22.32
N ARG A 663 -34.97 -17.94 22.70
CA ARG A 663 -36.05 -17.43 21.83
C ARG A 663 -35.81 -15.99 21.34
N LYS A 664 -35.06 -15.20 22.10
CA LYS A 664 -34.69 -13.81 21.77
C LYS A 664 -33.66 -13.74 20.64
N TYR A 665 -32.61 -14.57 20.68
CA TYR A 665 -31.46 -14.45 19.76
C TYR A 665 -31.41 -15.51 18.65
N ILE A 666 -32.16 -16.62 18.76
CA ILE A 666 -32.10 -17.75 17.83
C ILE A 666 -32.33 -17.35 16.37
N ARG A 667 -33.25 -16.40 16.10
CA ARG A 667 -33.51 -15.91 14.73
C ARG A 667 -32.29 -15.20 14.15
N ARG A 668 -31.58 -14.40 14.95
CA ARG A 668 -30.36 -13.68 14.54
C ARG A 668 -29.22 -14.65 14.28
N THR A 669 -29.02 -15.61 15.20
CA THR A 669 -28.01 -16.64 15.08
C THR A 669 -28.21 -17.46 13.80
N LEU A 670 -29.45 -17.90 13.52
CA LEU A 670 -29.76 -18.64 12.30
C LEU A 670 -29.55 -17.81 11.02
N LEU A 671 -29.89 -16.51 11.03
CA LEU A 671 -29.63 -15.61 9.90
C LEU A 671 -28.13 -15.40 9.66
N ALA A 672 -27.35 -15.17 10.71
CA ALA A 672 -25.90 -15.01 10.61
C ALA A 672 -25.24 -16.31 10.11
N CYS A 673 -25.64 -17.47 10.66
CA CYS A 673 -25.20 -18.78 10.18
C CYS A 673 -25.57 -18.98 8.71
N LEU A 674 -26.81 -18.70 8.29
CA LEU A 674 -27.21 -18.81 6.89
C LEU A 674 -26.34 -17.92 5.98
N THR A 675 -26.10 -16.68 6.38
CA THR A 675 -25.28 -15.69 5.64
C THR A 675 -23.87 -16.17 5.37
N VAL A 676 -23.16 -16.66 6.40
CA VAL A 676 -21.81 -17.23 6.17
C VAL A 676 -21.85 -18.56 5.44
N ASN A 677 -22.85 -19.42 5.68
CA ASN A 677 -22.97 -20.70 4.98
C ASN A 677 -23.28 -20.52 3.50
N MET A 678 -24.00 -19.47 3.12
CA MET A 678 -24.24 -19.14 1.71
C MET A 678 -22.97 -18.77 0.95
N MET A 679 -21.90 -18.35 1.64
CA MET A 679 -20.60 -18.21 0.99
C MET A 679 -19.99 -19.56 0.55
N LYS A 680 -20.55 -20.70 0.99
CA LYS A 680 -20.17 -22.05 0.54
C LYS A 680 -21.28 -22.69 -0.31
N LEU A 681 -22.52 -22.65 0.18
CA LEU A 681 -23.71 -23.25 -0.44
C LEU A 681 -24.24 -22.48 -1.66
N SER A 682 -23.67 -21.31 -1.98
CA SER A 682 -23.95 -20.62 -3.25
C SER A 682 -23.38 -21.37 -4.47
N GLY A 683 -22.45 -22.30 -4.27
CA GLY A 683 -21.75 -23.02 -5.34
C GLY A 683 -20.31 -22.52 -5.56
N SER A 684 -19.96 -21.36 -5.03
CA SER A 684 -18.62 -20.76 -5.17
C SER A 684 -17.49 -21.64 -4.66
N ASN A 685 -17.67 -22.33 -3.53
CA ASN A 685 -16.63 -23.19 -2.96
C ASN A 685 -16.34 -24.42 -3.83
N ILE A 686 -17.37 -24.99 -4.47
CA ILE A 686 -17.20 -26.14 -5.35
C ILE A 686 -16.55 -25.71 -6.67
N ILE A 687 -17.05 -24.65 -7.29
CA ILE A 687 -16.43 -24.09 -8.50
C ILE A 687 -14.96 -23.77 -8.22
N GLN A 688 -14.64 -23.14 -7.10
CA GLN A 688 -13.26 -22.78 -6.75
C GLN A 688 -12.32 -23.99 -6.57
N ASN A 689 -12.76 -25.02 -5.84
CA ASN A 689 -11.91 -26.17 -5.50
C ASN A 689 -11.84 -27.24 -6.61
N TYR A 690 -12.87 -27.31 -7.46
CA TYR A 690 -13.01 -28.36 -8.48
C TYR A 690 -12.97 -27.81 -9.92
N GLN A 691 -12.66 -26.52 -10.12
CA GLN A 691 -12.54 -25.92 -11.45
C GLN A 691 -11.65 -26.71 -12.40
N SER A 692 -10.53 -27.29 -11.93
CA SER A 692 -9.64 -28.08 -12.78
C SER A 692 -10.32 -29.34 -13.31
N ILE A 693 -11.14 -30.00 -12.50
CA ILE A 693 -11.93 -31.17 -12.92
C ILE A 693 -13.04 -30.72 -13.89
N MET A 694 -13.69 -29.59 -13.59
CA MET A 694 -14.73 -29.02 -14.45
C MET A 694 -14.19 -28.56 -15.82
N TYR A 695 -12.96 -28.06 -15.89
CA TYR A 695 -12.34 -27.68 -17.17
C TYR A 695 -11.85 -28.92 -17.93
N ASN A 696 -11.36 -29.94 -17.23
CA ASN A 696 -11.03 -31.23 -17.84
C ASN A 696 -12.26 -31.88 -18.49
N SER A 697 -13.41 -31.89 -17.81
CA SER A 697 -14.66 -32.45 -18.39
C SER A 697 -15.19 -31.67 -19.58
N LEU A 698 -14.79 -30.39 -19.73
CA LEU A 698 -15.10 -29.56 -20.91
C LEU A 698 -14.10 -29.75 -22.07
N GLY A 699 -13.06 -30.58 -21.89
CA GLY A 699 -12.07 -30.92 -22.91
C GLY A 699 -10.75 -30.13 -22.86
N TYR A 700 -10.47 -29.39 -21.78
CA TYR A 700 -9.20 -28.69 -21.60
C TYR A 700 -8.23 -29.52 -20.76
N GLU A 701 -6.97 -29.66 -21.18
CA GLU A 701 -5.96 -30.45 -20.46
C GLU A 701 -4.68 -29.65 -20.16
N GLY A 702 -3.88 -30.16 -19.21
CA GLY A 702 -2.53 -29.67 -18.93
C GLY A 702 -2.47 -28.23 -18.41
N GLN A 703 -1.54 -27.43 -18.94
CA GLN A 703 -1.29 -26.06 -18.50
C GLN A 703 -2.45 -25.10 -18.83
N THR A 704 -3.27 -25.42 -19.83
CA THR A 704 -4.44 -24.60 -20.23
C THR A 704 -5.47 -24.52 -19.11
N VAL A 705 -5.63 -25.59 -18.33
CA VAL A 705 -6.55 -25.65 -17.18
C VAL A 705 -6.11 -24.70 -16.06
N LEU A 706 -4.79 -24.65 -15.80
CA LEU A 706 -4.21 -23.72 -14.83
C LEU A 706 -4.32 -22.26 -15.30
N LEU A 707 -4.15 -22.01 -16.59
CA LEU A 707 -4.32 -20.68 -17.19
C LEU A 707 -5.78 -20.19 -17.08
N ILE A 708 -6.76 -21.03 -17.42
CA ILE A 708 -8.18 -20.68 -17.28
C ILE A 708 -8.52 -20.42 -15.80
N GLY A 709 -7.96 -21.21 -14.88
CA GLY A 709 -8.12 -20.98 -13.44
C GLY A 709 -7.50 -19.67 -12.93
N ALA A 710 -6.35 -19.27 -13.48
CA ALA A 710 -5.75 -17.97 -13.18
C ALA A 710 -6.61 -16.80 -13.70
N LEU A 711 -7.16 -16.94 -14.92
CA LEU A 711 -8.07 -15.95 -15.52
C LEU A 711 -9.43 -15.85 -14.79
N TYR A 712 -9.93 -16.95 -14.22
CA TYR A 712 -11.13 -16.94 -13.37
C TYR A 712 -10.97 -15.96 -12.19
N GLY A 713 -9.78 -15.89 -11.59
CA GLY A 713 -9.48 -14.95 -10.51
C GLY A 713 -9.63 -13.48 -10.91
N PHE A 714 -9.37 -13.14 -12.17
CA PHE A 714 -9.48 -11.77 -12.67
C PHE A 714 -10.92 -11.25 -12.61
N MET A 715 -11.89 -12.06 -13.05
CA MET A 715 -13.32 -11.66 -13.03
C MET A 715 -13.86 -11.46 -11.63
N ALA A 716 -13.35 -12.22 -10.66
CA ALA A 716 -13.65 -12.01 -9.26
C ALA A 716 -13.11 -10.66 -8.76
N VAL A 717 -11.87 -10.27 -9.12
CA VAL A 717 -11.29 -8.97 -8.76
C VAL A 717 -12.14 -7.83 -9.32
N VAL A 718 -12.51 -7.90 -10.60
CA VAL A 718 -13.37 -6.88 -11.24
C VAL A 718 -14.70 -6.75 -10.51
N GLY A 719 -15.39 -7.86 -10.23
CA GLY A 719 -16.66 -7.84 -9.49
C GLY A 719 -16.51 -7.24 -8.09
N GLN A 720 -15.39 -7.52 -7.42
CA GLN A 720 -15.13 -7.02 -6.07
C GLN A 720 -14.78 -5.52 -6.03
N ILE A 721 -14.03 -5.02 -7.01
CA ILE A 721 -13.76 -3.58 -7.16
C ILE A 721 -15.08 -2.83 -7.32
N ILE A 722 -15.94 -3.30 -8.22
CA ILE A 722 -17.24 -2.64 -8.44
C ILE A 722 -18.09 -2.68 -7.16
N ASN A 723 -18.09 -3.80 -6.43
CA ASN A 723 -18.82 -3.89 -5.17
C ASN A 723 -18.33 -2.87 -4.13
N VAL A 724 -17.01 -2.75 -3.90
CA VAL A 724 -16.46 -1.85 -2.88
C VAL A 724 -16.80 -0.39 -3.18
N PHE A 725 -16.64 0.05 -4.43
CA PHE A 725 -16.82 1.46 -4.78
C PHE A 725 -18.29 1.83 -5.06
N PHE A 726 -19.08 0.94 -5.67
CA PHE A 726 -20.43 1.28 -6.17
C PHE A 726 -21.59 0.61 -5.43
N VAL A 727 -21.35 -0.40 -4.58
CA VAL A 727 -22.44 -1.19 -3.95
C VAL A 727 -22.39 -1.11 -2.43
N ALA A 728 -21.24 -1.31 -1.80
CA ALA A 728 -21.11 -1.59 -0.36
C ALA A 728 -21.80 -0.55 0.56
N ASP A 729 -21.72 0.74 0.21
CA ASP A 729 -22.35 1.84 0.94
C ASP A 729 -23.42 2.62 0.14
N HIS A 730 -23.65 2.24 -1.12
CA HIS A 730 -24.62 2.87 -2.02
C HIS A 730 -25.92 2.07 -2.16
N TRP A 731 -25.85 0.75 -2.07
CA TRP A 731 -26.99 -0.15 -2.12
C TRP A 731 -27.40 -0.59 -0.71
N THR A 732 -28.65 -0.96 -0.56
CA THR A 732 -29.15 -1.58 0.68
C THR A 732 -28.60 -3.00 0.81
N ARG A 733 -28.20 -3.39 2.03
CA ARG A 733 -27.48 -4.66 2.26
C ARG A 733 -28.41 -5.83 2.01
N ARG A 734 -29.69 -5.68 2.39
CA ARG A 734 -30.76 -6.64 2.13
C ARG A 734 -31.00 -6.87 0.64
N VAL A 735 -31.10 -5.80 -0.15
CA VAL A 735 -31.36 -5.93 -1.61
C VAL A 735 -30.19 -6.60 -2.30
N THR A 736 -28.96 -6.33 -1.87
CA THR A 736 -27.76 -6.90 -2.47
C THR A 736 -27.68 -8.43 -2.30
N VAL A 737 -27.95 -8.96 -1.11
CA VAL A 737 -27.93 -10.42 -0.88
C VAL A 737 -29.13 -11.15 -1.49
N ILE A 738 -30.29 -10.49 -1.62
CA ILE A 738 -31.48 -11.05 -2.28
C ILE A 738 -31.26 -11.10 -3.80
N SER A 739 -30.88 -9.98 -4.41
CA SER A 739 -30.61 -9.91 -5.86
C SER A 739 -29.46 -10.84 -6.24
N GLY A 740 -28.41 -10.92 -5.42
CA GLY A 740 -27.33 -11.88 -5.58
C GLY A 740 -27.79 -13.33 -5.56
N SER A 741 -28.63 -13.71 -4.59
CA SER A 741 -29.17 -15.08 -4.49
C SER A 741 -29.89 -15.49 -5.78
N TYR A 742 -30.79 -14.66 -6.30
CA TYR A 742 -31.52 -14.97 -7.52
C TYR A 742 -30.63 -14.92 -8.77
N CYS A 743 -29.70 -13.96 -8.85
CA CYS A 743 -28.75 -13.86 -9.96
C CYS A 743 -27.87 -15.11 -10.06
N LEU A 744 -27.31 -15.56 -8.94
CA LEU A 744 -26.49 -16.78 -8.89
C LEU A 744 -27.29 -18.04 -9.25
N ALA A 745 -28.56 -18.13 -8.80
CA ALA A 745 -29.45 -19.23 -9.17
C ALA A 745 -29.71 -19.28 -10.70
N VAL A 746 -29.94 -18.13 -11.33
CA VAL A 746 -30.13 -18.05 -12.79
C VAL A 746 -28.87 -18.44 -13.54
N LEU A 747 -27.70 -17.92 -13.15
CA LEU A 747 -26.42 -18.26 -13.78
C LEU A 747 -26.12 -19.76 -13.66
N LEU A 748 -26.37 -20.36 -12.49
CA LEU A 748 -26.23 -21.80 -12.29
C LEU A 748 -27.24 -22.61 -13.11
N ALA A 749 -28.48 -22.14 -13.26
CA ALA A 749 -29.47 -22.82 -14.09
C ALA A 749 -29.06 -22.86 -15.57
N VAL A 750 -28.53 -21.75 -16.09
CA VAL A 750 -27.99 -21.71 -17.47
C VAL A 750 -26.76 -22.61 -17.60
N LEU A 751 -25.84 -22.57 -16.63
CA LEU A 751 -24.66 -23.45 -16.61
C LEU A 751 -25.06 -24.94 -16.58
N THR A 752 -26.12 -25.29 -15.84
CA THR A 752 -26.66 -26.65 -15.76
C THR A 752 -27.16 -27.10 -17.13
N ALA A 753 -27.97 -26.27 -17.81
CA ALA A 753 -28.50 -26.58 -19.14
C ALA A 753 -27.39 -26.71 -20.20
N LEU A 754 -26.36 -25.86 -20.14
CA LEU A 754 -25.19 -25.94 -21.02
C LEU A 754 -24.39 -27.21 -20.78
N SER A 755 -24.23 -27.61 -19.52
CA SER A 755 -23.49 -28.82 -19.12
C SER A 755 -24.22 -30.12 -19.51
N GLU A 756 -25.55 -30.13 -19.52
CA GLU A 756 -26.36 -31.26 -20.01
C GLU A 756 -26.32 -31.38 -21.54
N ARG A 757 -26.44 -30.24 -22.25
CA ARG A 757 -26.61 -30.22 -23.72
C ARG A 757 -25.30 -30.47 -24.47
N PHE A 758 -24.15 -30.12 -23.89
CA PHE A 758 -22.84 -30.19 -24.54
C PHE A 758 -21.80 -30.98 -23.71
N PRO A 759 -22.00 -32.28 -23.44
CA PRO A 759 -20.97 -33.11 -22.85
C PRO A 759 -19.83 -33.40 -23.85
N GLU A 760 -18.60 -33.54 -23.33
CA GLU A 760 -17.38 -34.03 -24.01
C GLU A 760 -17.15 -33.54 -25.45
N GLY A 761 -16.61 -32.33 -25.62
CA GLY A 761 -15.97 -31.90 -26.89
C GLY A 761 -16.87 -31.85 -28.14
N SER A 762 -18.16 -32.20 -28.01
CA SER A 762 -19.13 -32.30 -29.10
C SER A 762 -19.40 -30.96 -29.79
N ASN A 763 -19.27 -29.85 -29.06
CA ASN A 763 -19.35 -28.49 -29.60
C ASN A 763 -18.39 -27.52 -28.86
N PRO A 764 -17.27 -27.10 -29.49
CA PRO A 764 -16.32 -26.15 -28.92
C PRO A 764 -16.94 -24.79 -28.51
N ALA A 765 -18.02 -24.35 -29.16
CA ALA A 765 -18.72 -23.13 -28.78
C ALA A 765 -19.52 -23.31 -27.47
N GLY A 766 -20.10 -24.50 -27.25
CA GLY A 766 -20.81 -24.85 -26.02
C GLY A 766 -19.89 -24.90 -24.81
N SER A 767 -18.71 -25.55 -24.95
CA SER A 767 -17.70 -25.58 -23.88
C SER A 767 -17.17 -24.18 -23.53
N ARG A 768 -16.96 -23.31 -24.53
CA ARG A 768 -16.56 -21.90 -24.29
C ARG A 768 -17.66 -21.10 -23.59
N ALA A 769 -18.92 -21.32 -23.96
CA ALA A 769 -20.05 -20.70 -23.25
C ALA A 769 -20.11 -21.15 -21.79
N GLY A 770 -19.89 -22.44 -21.50
CA GLY A 770 -19.80 -22.96 -20.13
C GLY A 770 -18.73 -22.25 -19.29
N VAL A 771 -17.51 -22.09 -19.83
CA VAL A 771 -16.43 -21.34 -19.15
C VAL A 771 -16.82 -19.87 -18.94
N ALA A 772 -17.46 -19.23 -19.91
CA ALA A 772 -17.93 -17.85 -19.77
C ALA A 772 -18.97 -17.68 -18.64
N PHE A 773 -19.90 -18.62 -18.49
CA PHE A 773 -20.88 -18.59 -17.40
C PHE A 773 -20.24 -18.84 -16.03
N ILE A 774 -19.18 -19.65 -15.95
CA ILE A 774 -18.39 -19.81 -14.72
C ILE A 774 -17.69 -18.49 -14.36
N PHE A 775 -17.18 -17.74 -15.35
CA PHE A 775 -16.56 -16.44 -15.15
C PHE A 775 -17.57 -15.37 -14.71
N LEU A 776 -18.76 -15.37 -15.32
CA LEU A 776 -19.87 -14.51 -14.91
C LEU A 776 -20.34 -14.84 -13.49
N PHE A 777 -20.38 -16.11 -13.12
CA PHE A 777 -20.66 -16.53 -11.75
C PHE A 777 -19.61 -15.98 -10.77
N ALA A 778 -18.32 -16.05 -11.10
CA ALA A 778 -17.23 -15.50 -10.28
C ALA A 778 -17.40 -13.99 -10.03
N PHE A 779 -17.71 -13.27 -11.11
CA PHE A 779 -18.00 -11.84 -11.08
C PHE A 779 -19.22 -11.55 -10.19
N ALA A 780 -20.36 -12.21 -10.44
CA ALA A 780 -21.60 -11.99 -9.70
C ALA A 780 -21.45 -12.35 -8.21
N TYR A 781 -20.75 -13.43 -7.88
CA TYR A 781 -20.47 -13.81 -6.50
C TYR A 781 -19.64 -12.75 -5.78
N SER A 782 -18.61 -12.23 -6.44
CA SER A 782 -17.75 -11.18 -5.87
C SER A 782 -18.48 -9.85 -5.77
N PHE A 783 -19.36 -9.55 -6.73
CA PHE A 783 -20.17 -8.35 -6.77
C PHE A 783 -21.26 -8.32 -5.70
N PHE A 784 -21.94 -9.44 -5.42
CA PHE A 784 -23.08 -9.46 -4.50
C PHE A 784 -22.74 -10.01 -3.09
N PHE A 785 -21.90 -11.05 -3.00
CA PHE A 785 -21.81 -11.89 -1.80
C PHE A 785 -20.51 -11.74 -1.04
N ASN A 786 -19.36 -11.63 -1.71
CA ASN A 786 -18.06 -11.80 -1.07
C ASN A 786 -17.80 -10.81 0.08
N SER A 787 -18.11 -9.52 -0.10
CA SER A 787 -17.94 -8.49 0.94
C SER A 787 -19.17 -8.29 1.83
N VAL A 788 -20.36 -8.20 1.23
CA VAL A 788 -21.59 -7.84 1.94
C VAL A 788 -21.96 -8.85 3.02
N ASN A 789 -21.69 -10.15 2.81
CA ASN A 789 -21.95 -11.17 3.81
C ASN A 789 -21.12 -10.95 5.10
N TRP A 790 -19.88 -10.47 4.99
CA TRP A 790 -19.04 -10.19 6.16
C TRP A 790 -19.49 -8.93 6.90
N VAL A 791 -19.99 -7.93 6.17
CA VAL A 791 -20.61 -6.72 6.76
C VAL A 791 -21.82 -7.13 7.59
N LEU A 792 -22.76 -7.88 7.00
CA LEU A 792 -23.99 -8.32 7.65
C LEU A 792 -23.72 -9.13 8.92
N VAL A 793 -22.78 -10.08 8.85
CA VAL A 793 -22.47 -10.96 9.98
C VAL A 793 -21.85 -10.18 11.14
N ALA A 794 -21.05 -9.14 10.86
CA ALA A 794 -20.50 -8.28 11.90
C ALA A 794 -21.55 -7.35 12.54
N GLU A 795 -22.62 -6.99 11.82
CA GLU A 795 -23.67 -6.07 12.26
C GLU A 795 -24.83 -6.75 13.03
N ILE A 796 -25.17 -8.01 12.72
CA ILE A 796 -26.38 -8.68 13.25
C ILE A 796 -26.36 -8.89 14.78
N PHE A 797 -25.17 -9.08 15.37
CA PHE A 797 -25.05 -9.42 16.78
C PHE A 797 -24.83 -8.19 17.69
N PRO A 798 -25.49 -8.15 18.86
CA PRO A 798 -25.18 -7.17 19.90
C PRO A 798 -23.78 -7.41 20.47
N LEU A 799 -23.20 -6.42 21.14
CA LEU A 799 -21.77 -6.43 21.48
C LEU A 799 -21.39 -7.60 22.40
N ASP A 800 -22.21 -7.91 23.40
CA ASP A 800 -22.02 -9.01 24.36
C ASP A 800 -21.98 -10.41 23.71
N LEU A 801 -22.67 -10.58 22.58
CA LEU A 801 -22.75 -11.84 21.83
C LEU A 801 -21.96 -11.80 20.51
N ARG A 802 -21.39 -10.66 20.11
CA ARG A 802 -20.78 -10.50 18.77
C ARG A 802 -19.62 -11.44 18.53
N GLY A 803 -18.66 -11.51 19.46
CA GLY A 803 -17.50 -12.39 19.34
C GLY A 803 -17.93 -13.86 19.20
N VAL A 804 -18.73 -14.33 20.16
CA VAL A 804 -19.20 -15.73 20.21
C VAL A 804 -20.13 -16.07 19.04
N GLY A 805 -21.05 -15.17 18.68
CA GLY A 805 -22.01 -15.33 17.61
C GLY A 805 -21.36 -15.42 16.24
N VAL A 806 -20.46 -14.47 15.91
CA VAL A 806 -19.73 -14.48 14.64
C VAL A 806 -18.79 -15.68 14.55
N GLY A 807 -18.05 -15.98 15.62
CA GLY A 807 -17.18 -17.16 15.66
C GLY A 807 -17.95 -18.48 15.49
N PHE A 808 -19.12 -18.61 16.13
CA PHE A 808 -20.00 -19.78 15.95
C PHE A 808 -20.58 -19.86 14.54
N SER A 809 -21.04 -18.74 13.96
CA SER A 809 -21.51 -18.74 12.57
C SER A 809 -20.41 -19.22 11.63
N VAL A 810 -19.19 -18.69 11.75
CA VAL A 810 -18.05 -19.14 10.93
C VAL A 810 -17.66 -20.60 11.21
N PHE A 811 -17.81 -21.08 12.44
CA PHE A 811 -17.68 -22.50 12.76
C PHE A 811 -18.68 -23.34 11.95
N THR A 812 -19.96 -22.97 11.90
CA THR A 812 -20.93 -23.71 11.06
C THR A 812 -20.56 -23.69 9.57
N GLN A 813 -20.03 -22.57 9.07
CA GLN A 813 -19.52 -22.48 7.69
C GLN A 813 -18.38 -23.46 7.44
N SER A 814 -17.46 -23.63 8.39
CA SER A 814 -16.35 -24.56 8.26
C SER A 814 -16.82 -26.03 8.24
N ILE A 815 -17.79 -26.40 9.09
CA ILE A 815 -18.44 -27.72 9.05
C ILE A 815 -19.11 -27.94 7.69
N THR A 816 -19.80 -26.93 7.17
CA THR A 816 -20.40 -26.99 5.83
C THR A 816 -19.37 -27.22 4.74
N ALA A 817 -18.23 -26.55 4.81
CA ALA A 817 -17.16 -26.78 3.85
C ALA A 817 -16.57 -28.21 3.91
N ILE A 818 -16.48 -28.82 5.10
CA ILE A 818 -15.99 -30.21 5.28
C ILE A 818 -16.90 -31.18 4.54
N TRP A 819 -18.19 -31.22 4.90
CA TRP A 819 -19.10 -32.21 4.31
C TRP A 819 -19.39 -31.91 2.85
N LEU A 820 -19.45 -30.63 2.45
CA LEU A 820 -19.70 -30.25 1.06
C LEU A 820 -18.54 -30.67 0.14
N SER A 821 -17.28 -30.52 0.58
CA SER A 821 -16.12 -30.99 -0.19
C SER A 821 -16.10 -32.52 -0.34
N TYR A 822 -16.48 -33.24 0.72
CA TYR A 822 -16.61 -34.69 0.65
C TYR A 822 -17.75 -35.11 -0.31
N ALA A 823 -18.94 -34.54 -0.13
CA ALA A 823 -20.12 -34.83 -0.94
C ALA A 823 -19.93 -34.48 -2.42
N ALA A 824 -19.25 -33.36 -2.72
CA ALA A 824 -19.01 -32.94 -4.11
C ALA A 824 -18.15 -33.93 -4.88
N SER A 825 -17.16 -34.55 -4.23
CA SER A 825 -16.30 -35.53 -4.88
C SER A 825 -17.10 -36.75 -5.37
N ILE A 826 -18.02 -37.26 -4.52
CA ILE A 826 -18.93 -38.36 -4.89
C ILE A 826 -19.96 -37.89 -5.93
N ALA A 827 -20.48 -36.67 -5.76
CA ALA A 827 -21.52 -36.14 -6.63
C ALA A 827 -21.06 -35.93 -8.08
N PHE A 828 -19.81 -35.50 -8.31
CA PHE A 828 -19.30 -35.36 -9.67
C PHE A 828 -19.20 -36.72 -10.41
N ASP A 829 -18.87 -37.79 -9.68
CA ASP A 829 -18.74 -39.14 -10.23
C ASP A 829 -20.12 -39.78 -10.53
N GLU A 830 -21.11 -39.59 -9.65
CA GLU A 830 -22.41 -40.28 -9.74
C GLU A 830 -23.51 -39.47 -10.45
N ILE A 831 -23.56 -38.15 -10.23
CA ILE A 831 -24.67 -37.29 -10.69
C ILE A 831 -24.22 -36.12 -11.56
N SER A 832 -22.90 -35.90 -11.71
CA SER A 832 -22.24 -34.92 -12.59
C SER A 832 -22.93 -33.54 -12.58
N TRP A 833 -23.57 -33.13 -13.68
CA TRP A 833 -24.18 -31.80 -13.84
C TRP A 833 -25.42 -31.60 -12.96
N LYS A 834 -26.10 -32.67 -12.52
CA LYS A 834 -27.30 -32.57 -11.67
C LYS A 834 -26.98 -32.02 -10.27
N PHE A 835 -25.70 -32.04 -9.87
CA PHE A 835 -25.27 -31.49 -8.60
C PHE A 835 -25.55 -29.98 -8.48
N TYR A 836 -25.59 -29.24 -9.59
CA TYR A 836 -25.90 -27.81 -9.60
C TYR A 836 -27.30 -27.48 -9.08
N PHE A 837 -28.27 -28.41 -9.20
CA PHE A 837 -29.63 -28.20 -8.65
C PHE A 837 -29.64 -27.97 -7.14
N VAL A 838 -28.69 -28.57 -6.41
CA VAL A 838 -28.56 -28.36 -4.97
C VAL A 838 -28.26 -26.89 -4.68
N PHE A 839 -27.31 -26.30 -5.40
CA PHE A 839 -26.94 -24.90 -5.22
C PHE A 839 -28.02 -23.94 -5.69
N ILE A 840 -28.74 -24.26 -6.77
CA ILE A 840 -29.90 -23.49 -7.22
C ILE A 840 -30.96 -23.46 -6.10
N ALA A 841 -31.30 -24.62 -5.54
CA ALA A 841 -32.26 -24.70 -4.44
C ALA A 841 -31.80 -23.93 -3.20
N CYS A 842 -30.51 -24.03 -2.81
CA CYS A 842 -29.95 -23.27 -1.69
C CYS A 842 -30.02 -21.76 -1.91
N ASN A 843 -29.68 -21.26 -3.10
CA ASN A 843 -29.75 -19.85 -3.42
C ASN A 843 -31.19 -19.32 -3.41
N LEU A 844 -32.16 -20.05 -4.01
CA LEU A 844 -33.58 -19.67 -3.98
C LEU A 844 -34.15 -19.65 -2.56
N PHE A 845 -33.79 -20.65 -1.76
CA PHE A 845 -34.18 -20.73 -0.35
C PHE A 845 -33.61 -19.55 0.44
N ALA A 846 -32.31 -19.28 0.33
CA ALA A 846 -31.66 -18.18 1.05
C ALA A 846 -32.22 -16.82 0.65
N GLY A 847 -32.42 -16.56 -0.65
CA GLY A 847 -33.05 -15.33 -1.14
C GLY A 847 -34.44 -15.10 -0.53
N THR A 848 -35.23 -16.17 -0.40
CA THR A 848 -36.56 -16.12 0.24
C THR A 848 -36.46 -15.82 1.74
N ILE A 849 -35.52 -16.46 2.45
CA ILE A 849 -35.31 -16.20 3.88
C ILE A 849 -34.83 -14.77 4.12
N TYR A 850 -33.89 -14.24 3.33
CA TYR A 850 -33.46 -12.85 3.42
C TYR A 850 -34.60 -11.87 3.13
N PHE A 851 -35.49 -12.21 2.21
CA PHE A 851 -36.67 -11.40 1.93
C PHE A 851 -37.59 -11.27 3.15
N PHE A 852 -37.84 -12.33 3.93
CA PHE A 852 -38.77 -12.25 5.06
C PHE A 852 -38.13 -11.79 6.38
N PHE A 853 -36.88 -12.18 6.63
CA PHE A 853 -36.32 -12.13 7.99
C PHE A 853 -35.10 -11.22 8.16
N LEU A 854 -34.45 -10.77 7.08
CA LEU A 854 -33.28 -9.89 7.18
C LEU A 854 -33.71 -8.41 7.24
N PRO A 855 -33.49 -7.69 8.37
CA PRO A 855 -33.72 -6.25 8.42
C PRO A 855 -32.61 -5.50 7.67
N GLU A 856 -32.92 -4.27 7.25
CA GLU A 856 -31.92 -3.39 6.64
C GLU A 856 -31.00 -2.77 7.71
N THR A 857 -29.69 -2.87 7.49
CA THR A 857 -28.63 -2.42 8.40
C THR A 857 -27.87 -1.18 7.90
N ARG A 858 -28.18 -0.68 6.70
CA ARG A 858 -27.53 0.50 6.11
C ARG A 858 -27.60 1.75 6.97
N PHE A 859 -26.44 2.38 7.18
CA PHE A 859 -26.24 3.63 7.91
C PHE A 859 -26.77 3.63 9.35
N LEU A 860 -26.81 2.44 9.95
CA LEU A 860 -27.17 2.29 11.36
C LEU A 860 -25.91 2.02 12.20
N SER A 861 -25.90 2.59 13.40
CA SER A 861 -24.95 2.19 14.45
C SER A 861 -25.17 0.71 14.82
N LEU A 862 -24.18 0.06 15.42
CA LEU A 862 -24.30 -1.36 15.78
C LEU A 862 -25.41 -1.57 16.83
N GLU A 863 -25.61 -0.54 17.65
CA GLU A 863 -26.60 -0.46 18.72
C GLU A 863 -28.02 -0.27 18.14
N GLU A 864 -28.17 0.56 17.10
CA GLU A 864 -29.43 0.71 16.35
C GLU A 864 -29.81 -0.55 15.57
N VAL A 865 -28.84 -1.28 15.03
CA VAL A 865 -29.09 -2.59 14.39
C VAL A 865 -29.63 -3.57 15.41
N ALA A 866 -29.04 -3.64 16.61
CA ALA A 866 -29.51 -4.50 17.70
C ALA A 866 -30.97 -4.17 18.09
N ALA A 867 -31.33 -2.89 18.10
CA ALA A 867 -32.68 -2.41 18.38
C ALA A 867 -33.73 -2.84 17.35
N LYS A 868 -33.38 -2.88 16.06
CA LYS A 868 -34.30 -3.40 15.01
C LYS A 868 -34.67 -4.87 15.22
N PHE A 869 -33.86 -5.59 15.98
CA PHE A 869 -34.17 -6.95 16.37
C PHE A 869 -34.74 -7.07 17.81
N GLY A 870 -35.12 -5.94 18.43
CA GLY A 870 -35.85 -5.88 19.70
C GLY A 870 -35.00 -5.83 20.97
N ASP A 871 -33.76 -5.30 20.91
CA ASP A 871 -32.99 -4.99 22.13
C ASP A 871 -33.34 -3.61 22.72
N GLU A 872 -33.18 -3.47 24.04
CA GLU A 872 -33.35 -2.21 24.77
C GLU A 872 -32.17 -1.28 24.48
N ILE A 873 -32.44 0.00 24.15
CA ILE A 873 -31.44 1.05 23.96
C ILE A 873 -31.65 2.15 25.01
N VAL A 874 -30.55 2.73 25.51
CA VAL A 874 -30.58 4.01 26.22
C VAL A 874 -30.58 5.14 25.17
N THR A 875 -31.72 5.78 24.93
CA THR A 875 -31.78 6.98 24.06
C THR A 875 -31.75 8.23 24.92
N ALA A 876 -30.70 9.04 24.82
CA ALA A 876 -30.76 10.42 25.28
C ALA A 876 -31.54 11.26 24.23
N PRO A 877 -32.51 12.11 24.63
CA PRO A 877 -33.26 12.92 23.68
C PRO A 877 -32.35 13.96 23.01
N LEU A 878 -32.58 14.15 21.70
CA LEU A 878 -31.83 15.03 20.79
C LEU A 878 -31.96 16.55 21.05
N LYS A 879 -32.16 17.00 22.30
CA LYS A 879 -32.20 18.44 22.64
C LYS A 879 -31.59 18.73 24.01
N ASP A 880 -30.67 19.69 23.99
CA ASP A 880 -30.17 20.51 25.10
C ASP A 880 -29.60 19.74 26.31
N VAL A 881 -28.30 19.45 26.26
CA VAL A 881 -27.51 19.21 27.48
C VAL A 881 -26.34 20.19 27.48
N GLU A 882 -26.48 21.26 28.27
CA GLU A 882 -25.36 22.05 28.74
C GLU A 882 -24.43 21.14 29.56
N PHE A 883 -23.15 21.13 29.20
CA PHE A 883 -22.10 20.44 29.93
C PHE A 883 -21.84 21.17 31.27
N ASP A 884 -22.10 20.50 32.39
CA ASP A 884 -21.62 20.95 33.71
C ASP A 884 -20.40 20.09 34.10
N GLU A 885 -19.20 20.66 33.95
CA GLU A 885 -17.89 20.01 34.16
C GLU A 885 -17.62 19.55 35.62
N LYS A 886 -18.54 19.75 36.56
CA LYS A 886 -18.25 19.59 38.00
C LYS A 886 -18.45 18.21 38.63
N ASN A 887 -19.01 17.22 37.92
CA ASN A 887 -19.36 15.93 38.54
C ASN A 887 -18.41 14.75 38.24
N VAL A 888 -17.25 14.96 37.61
CA VAL A 888 -16.31 13.86 37.33
C VAL A 888 -15.28 13.63 38.45
N THR A 889 -15.26 14.48 39.48
CA THR A 889 -14.34 14.33 40.63
C THR A 889 -15.08 14.23 41.95
N SER A 890 -15.80 13.15 42.19
CA SER A 890 -16.04 12.67 43.55
C SER A 890 -16.29 11.16 43.56
N THR A 891 -15.29 10.43 44.05
CA THR A 891 -15.48 9.11 44.63
C THR A 891 -16.42 9.22 45.84
N GLU A 892 -17.71 9.00 45.65
CA GLU A 892 -18.62 8.69 46.76
C GLU A 892 -19.33 7.36 46.53
N LYS A 893 -19.16 6.48 47.52
CA LYS A 893 -19.86 5.21 47.65
C LYS A 893 -21.36 5.49 47.70
N VAL A 894 -22.11 4.95 46.75
CA VAL A 894 -23.56 4.89 46.86
C VAL A 894 -23.91 3.69 47.74
N GLU A 895 -24.28 3.97 48.98
CA GLU A 895 -25.03 3.04 49.83
C GLU A 895 -26.41 2.78 49.21
N VAL A 896 -26.77 1.50 49.13
CA VAL A 896 -28.09 1.04 48.69
C VAL A 896 -29.09 1.32 49.80
N SER A 897 -29.94 2.34 49.62
CA SER A 897 -31.17 2.50 50.39
C SER A 897 -32.26 1.63 49.77
N SER A 898 -32.63 0.59 50.51
CA SER A 898 -33.90 -0.12 50.36
C SER A 898 -35.04 0.76 50.88
N ASP A 899 -36.08 1.00 50.07
CA ASP A 899 -37.48 0.94 50.51
C ASP A 899 -38.47 1.13 49.33
N HIS A 900 -39.40 0.16 49.27
CA HIS A 900 -40.79 0.10 48.76
C HIS A 900 -41.27 1.00 47.59
N VAL A 901 -42.11 0.54 46.64
CA VAL A 901 -43.49 0.07 46.89
C VAL A 901 -44.01 -0.92 45.82
N GLU A 902 -44.88 -1.78 46.32
CA GLU A 902 -45.69 -2.85 45.76
C GLU A 902 -46.62 -2.51 44.57
N SER A 903 -46.89 -3.57 43.81
CA SER A 903 -48.17 -4.03 43.25
C SER A 903 -49.17 -3.02 42.66
N SER A 904 -49.55 -3.28 41.40
CA SER A 904 -50.97 -3.51 41.09
C SER A 904 -51.12 -4.37 39.83
N ARG A 905 -51.71 -5.56 40.01
CA ARG A 905 -52.38 -6.30 38.94
C ARG A 905 -53.59 -5.50 38.46
N ARG A 906 -53.75 -5.36 37.14
CA ARG A 906 -55.00 -5.63 36.41
C ARG A 906 -54.72 -5.89 34.95
#